data_AF-A0A2N5YTH4-F1
#
_entry.id   AF-A0A2N5YTH4-F1
#
_cell.length_a   1.000
_cell.length_b   1.000
_cell.length_c   1.000
_cell.angle_alpha   90.00
_cell.angle_beta   90.00
_cell.angle_gamma   90.00
#
_symmetry.space_group_name_H-M   'P 1'
#
loop_
_entity.id
_entity.type
_entity.pdbx_description
1 polymer ?
#
loop_
_entity_poly.entity_id
_entity_poly.type
_entity_poly.pdbx_seq_one_letter_code
_entity_poly.pdbx_strand_id
1 'polypeptide(L)'
;MKRLTLFFTALITFGVMMAQDVHESWTVATADITVTEETTTVNEGTSAMSVTFTSKDNQDIESYPFNVVAGASYSYTLDVYDFDAAGRVRMAIAWDTENTYSSIYSEDIDAWQTLTLEGTVPAGASTAQIRLRFYDVSGDWTGSATMIIDNASYTEDGGANLILNPSFETWGPAVLLPELTVTAPTNGTTVTVDNVDVEFSTENFVLGTDGSLEYILNGGTAAYTTTSPVNVSGLVEGANTIEMQLVDMSNLPLDPVEAVTRTVNYEIPSTDPAITINFPIDGTTVYASDVNISFTLENFVPGTDGKIAYSVDGGTTEYHTTTDDIALLALSYAEHTVEFELVDMAEVSLDPAVTTSVTFTCAEALPGGMETFELSDIGGTYSDGSFVGDNDITWNYFHSRDTGAYPINLKGLMLRRGADSYLLSQTISGGIASFQCSMRKAFTGSSTRQLELYVNDVLVGTSEEFGAFTGEDATTYTFYVSDIDVPGDFTIKVKPVGTATTNAQVVIDDISWTGFESTDPYLSITSPVNAEEVTSADVDIVFNVENFVLGTDGQVKYSVDGGADQYTTTSPVSLTSLTDGSHTVTMELVDMSNLSLDPAVTDDVTFTVNTAAPTYTTVYDIQYTEDPSGNSPSIDLEETTRGIVSGINGDKFWLQDGAGAWNGVYVYYTTTPGPARGDSVWVTGTVVEYNNLTEISTITDMTVINSGNTVAAAAELATGSVGVEEYEGVLVTVTGVCTNADAGYGMFELNDCSGTILVDDVMYAATVVAGNSYTVTGLVDYSFEEWKILPRDAADVIDNGASTTPLLTISSPANSATVYTANVDVEFSVSNFVLGTDGQVAWDVDGGATAYVTASPINVIGLTDGSHTVNLELVDMSNNTLATPVTATVTFTVDLSGPVYTSISDIQNEIATGDVWVRAVVSANFNGSDYGEGYYIQQGGGAWNGIYVYDLVNTPAIGDSVEIAATIDEYYDMTQLADITSYTVVGIEGTVAAPTVVSTLDAATEQYESVLVKVSNAECTEVQNGYGEWYVNDGSGALMAKDNGVFDFTEALGTSYDIIGVMAYSYGEFSINYRIESDITISSDIESELVQNVSVYPNPSSDFVNIVTDGADFITITNIVGQIVKEVSV
;
A
#
# COMPACT_ATOMS: atom_id res chain seq x y z
N MET A 1 23.75 56.88 -6.29
CA MET A 1 24.04 57.80 -7.42
C MET A 1 22.68 58.13 -8.04
N LYS A 2 22.17 59.35 -7.87
CA LYS A 2 20.71 59.63 -7.99
C LYS A 2 20.34 60.19 -9.37
N ARG A 3 19.47 59.48 -10.11
CA ARG A 3 18.84 59.92 -11.37
C ARG A 3 17.37 60.25 -11.10
N LEU A 4 16.86 61.35 -11.67
CA LEU A 4 15.46 61.77 -11.58
C LEU A 4 14.95 62.05 -12.99
N THR A 5 13.82 61.45 -13.39
CA THR A 5 13.19 61.60 -14.71
C THR A 5 11.77 62.18 -14.54
N LEU A 6 11.42 63.21 -15.33
CA LEU A 6 10.10 63.87 -15.34
C LEU A 6 9.59 63.96 -16.79
N PHE A 7 8.36 63.49 -17.03
CA PHE A 7 7.74 63.47 -18.36
C PHE A 7 6.89 64.73 -18.63
N PHE A 8 6.99 65.26 -19.85
CA PHE A 8 6.05 66.23 -20.42
C PHE A 8 5.57 65.76 -21.78
N THR A 9 4.26 65.77 -21.98
CA THR A 9 3.60 65.40 -23.24
C THR A 9 3.53 66.59 -24.19
N ALA A 10 4.18 66.47 -25.35
CA ALA A 10 3.94 67.33 -26.51
C ALA A 10 3.65 66.44 -27.72
N LEU A 11 2.44 66.58 -28.27
CA LEU A 11 1.99 65.92 -29.48
C LEU A 11 2.68 66.57 -30.69
N ILE A 12 3.61 65.87 -31.32
CA ILE A 12 4.19 66.25 -32.61
C ILE A 12 4.15 65.05 -33.55
N THR A 13 3.39 65.22 -34.63
CA THR A 13 3.34 64.34 -35.80
C THR A 13 4.60 64.50 -36.65
N PHE A 14 5.36 63.42 -36.82
CA PHE A 14 6.29 63.15 -37.93
C PHE A 14 6.19 61.63 -38.18
N GLY A 15 5.94 61.14 -39.39
CA GLY A 15 6.84 61.24 -40.51
C GLY A 15 7.60 59.92 -40.59
N VAL A 16 7.01 58.95 -41.29
CA VAL A 16 7.48 57.56 -41.44
C VAL A 16 8.96 57.52 -41.82
N MET A 17 9.79 57.06 -40.89
CA MET A 17 11.11 56.50 -41.14
C MET A 17 10.88 54.99 -41.06
N MET A 18 11.03 54.27 -42.18
CA MET A 18 10.86 52.81 -42.19
C MET A 18 11.91 52.22 -41.24
N ALA A 19 11.43 51.69 -40.12
CA ALA A 19 12.23 50.93 -39.18
C ALA A 19 12.63 49.62 -39.87
N GLN A 20 13.84 49.13 -39.59
CA GLN A 20 14.17 47.74 -39.83
C GLN A 20 13.32 46.94 -38.85
N ASP A 21 12.23 46.38 -39.33
CA ASP A 21 11.42 45.48 -38.53
C ASP A 21 12.15 44.12 -38.59
N VAL A 22 12.40 43.50 -37.45
CA VAL A 22 12.60 42.05 -37.27
C VAL A 22 11.68 41.65 -36.11
N HIS A 23 11.36 40.38 -35.95
CA HIS A 23 10.60 39.93 -34.78
C HIS A 23 11.28 40.41 -33.48
N GLU A 24 10.51 40.71 -32.43
CA GLU A 24 11.02 41.34 -31.19
C GLU A 24 12.09 40.52 -30.45
N SER A 25 12.17 39.23 -30.76
CA SER A 25 13.15 38.26 -30.24
C SER A 25 14.39 38.10 -31.12
N TRP A 26 14.54 38.95 -32.14
CA TRP A 26 15.67 38.98 -33.08
C TRP A 26 16.25 40.38 -33.20
N THR A 27 17.50 40.48 -33.62
CA THR A 27 18.21 41.74 -33.80
C THR A 27 19.09 41.70 -35.03
N VAL A 28 19.00 42.75 -35.84
CA VAL A 28 19.97 43.02 -36.90
C VAL A 28 21.30 43.46 -36.27
N ALA A 29 22.30 42.58 -36.28
CA ALA A 29 23.57 42.78 -35.56
C ALA A 29 24.60 43.60 -36.35
N THR A 30 24.34 43.90 -37.63
CA THR A 30 25.28 44.58 -38.55
C THR A 30 24.58 45.68 -39.36
N ALA A 31 25.34 46.62 -39.93
CA ALA A 31 24.79 47.88 -40.44
C ALA A 31 24.43 47.90 -41.94
N ASP A 32 24.97 46.99 -42.77
CA ASP A 32 24.81 47.01 -44.23
C ASP A 32 23.80 45.97 -44.74
N ILE A 33 22.87 45.57 -43.86
CA ILE A 33 21.78 44.63 -44.09
C ILE A 33 20.44 45.34 -43.86
N THR A 34 19.45 45.03 -44.68
CA THR A 34 18.08 45.54 -44.58
C THR A 34 17.15 44.35 -44.58
N VAL A 35 16.20 44.35 -43.64
CA VAL A 35 15.21 43.29 -43.49
C VAL A 35 13.82 43.88 -43.74
N THR A 36 12.99 43.15 -44.47
CA THR A 36 11.60 43.50 -44.74
C THR A 36 10.72 42.27 -44.69
N GLU A 37 9.47 42.45 -44.29
CA GLU A 37 8.43 41.42 -44.38
C GLU A 37 8.16 41.04 -45.84
N GLU A 38 8.18 39.74 -46.12
CA GLU A 38 7.76 39.15 -47.39
C GLU A 38 6.47 38.36 -47.18
N THR A 39 5.45 38.60 -47.99
CA THR A 39 4.11 37.99 -47.82
C THR A 39 3.69 37.16 -49.03
N THR A 40 4.53 37.09 -50.06
CA THR A 40 4.23 36.39 -51.32
C THR A 40 5.04 35.11 -51.48
N THR A 41 6.32 35.13 -51.11
CA THR A 41 7.18 33.95 -51.09
C THR A 41 7.47 33.60 -49.64
N VAL A 42 6.62 32.75 -49.07
CA VAL A 42 6.67 32.26 -47.69
C VAL A 42 6.80 30.73 -47.73
N ASN A 43 7.51 30.12 -46.79
CA ASN A 43 7.61 28.66 -46.76
C ASN A 43 6.37 28.08 -46.06
N GLU A 44 5.99 28.72 -44.96
CA GLU A 44 4.81 28.43 -44.17
C GLU A 44 4.13 29.74 -43.73
N GLY A 45 2.92 29.66 -43.21
CA GLY A 45 2.26 30.80 -42.58
C GLY A 45 1.88 31.93 -43.55
N THR A 46 1.99 33.16 -43.08
CA THR A 46 1.54 34.37 -43.77
C THR A 46 2.68 35.32 -44.14
N SER A 47 3.83 35.21 -43.48
CA SER A 47 4.95 36.12 -43.66
C SER A 47 6.30 35.43 -43.49
N ALA A 48 7.29 35.81 -44.30
CA ALA A 48 8.68 35.39 -44.23
C ALA A 48 9.61 36.61 -44.11
N MET A 49 10.89 36.39 -43.83
CA MET A 49 11.88 37.45 -43.67
C MET A 49 12.70 37.63 -44.96
N SER A 50 12.45 38.70 -45.73
CA SER A 50 13.33 39.08 -46.85
C SER A 50 14.53 39.86 -46.35
N VAL A 51 15.72 39.39 -46.69
CA VAL A 51 17.00 39.94 -46.25
C VAL A 51 17.79 40.41 -47.45
N THR A 52 18.14 41.70 -47.47
CA THR A 52 19.00 42.30 -48.51
C THR A 52 20.25 42.91 -47.88
N PHE A 53 21.43 42.52 -48.33
CA PHE A 53 22.70 43.10 -47.87
C PHE A 53 23.49 43.73 -49.02
N THR A 54 24.25 44.79 -48.70
CA THR A 54 24.95 45.64 -49.68
C THR A 54 26.46 45.72 -49.49
N SER A 55 27.00 44.94 -48.54
CA SER A 55 28.43 44.86 -48.23
C SER A 55 29.03 43.51 -48.60
N LYS A 56 30.34 43.51 -48.84
CA LYS A 56 31.15 42.28 -48.99
C LYS A 56 31.70 41.77 -47.65
N ASP A 57 31.54 42.55 -46.58
CA ASP A 57 31.83 42.06 -45.24
C ASP A 57 30.66 41.20 -44.75
N ASN A 58 30.94 40.22 -43.87
CA ASN A 58 29.89 39.35 -43.33
C ASN A 58 28.81 40.18 -42.61
N GLN A 59 27.55 39.87 -42.88
CA GLN A 59 26.41 40.47 -42.19
C GLN A 59 25.72 39.44 -41.31
N ASP A 60 25.12 39.89 -40.21
CA ASP A 60 24.53 39.04 -39.18
C ASP A 60 23.16 39.52 -38.73
N ILE A 61 22.27 38.57 -38.52
CA ILE A 61 21.03 38.70 -37.75
C ILE A 61 21.08 37.64 -36.64
N GLU A 62 20.76 38.03 -35.41
CA GLU A 62 20.90 37.19 -34.22
C GLU A 62 19.59 37.11 -33.44
N SER A 63 19.29 35.95 -32.87
CA SER A 63 18.20 35.80 -31.90
C SER A 63 18.61 36.42 -30.56
N TYR A 64 17.63 36.66 -29.69
CA TYR A 64 17.89 36.84 -28.27
C TYR A 64 18.44 35.56 -27.64
N PRO A 65 19.23 35.68 -26.55
CA PRO A 65 19.73 34.51 -25.86
C PRO A 65 18.59 33.68 -25.28
N PHE A 66 18.69 32.36 -25.39
CA PHE A 66 17.79 31.38 -24.79
C PHE A 66 18.60 30.36 -23.98
N ASN A 67 17.95 29.75 -22.99
CA ASN A 67 18.58 28.77 -22.11
C ASN A 67 18.77 27.43 -22.82
N VAL A 68 19.87 26.73 -22.52
CA VAL A 68 20.23 25.43 -23.12
C VAL A 68 20.75 24.47 -22.06
N VAL A 69 20.56 23.17 -22.28
CA VAL A 69 21.02 22.12 -21.37
C VAL A 69 22.38 21.58 -21.83
N ALA A 70 23.42 21.81 -21.03
CA ALA A 70 24.77 21.33 -21.33
C ALA A 70 24.79 19.81 -21.55
N GLY A 71 25.28 19.39 -22.73
CA GLY A 71 25.38 17.98 -23.11
C GLY A 71 24.16 17.40 -23.83
N ALA A 72 23.03 18.12 -23.92
CA ALA A 72 21.89 17.72 -24.73
C ALA A 72 22.27 17.61 -26.22
N SER A 73 21.66 16.68 -26.95
CA SER A 73 21.72 16.68 -28.41
C SER A 73 20.82 17.81 -28.94
N TYR A 74 21.25 18.55 -29.95
CA TYR A 74 20.42 19.61 -30.53
C TYR A 74 20.25 19.44 -32.04
N SER A 75 19.12 19.91 -32.54
CA SER A 75 18.86 20.09 -33.96
C SER A 75 18.45 21.54 -34.22
N TYR A 76 19.20 22.24 -35.05
CA TYR A 76 18.88 23.57 -35.56
C TYR A 76 18.53 23.46 -37.04
N THR A 77 17.34 23.90 -37.44
CA THR A 77 16.89 23.98 -38.84
C THR A 77 16.60 25.43 -39.26
N LEU A 78 16.76 25.71 -40.55
CA LEU A 78 16.49 27.03 -41.15
C LEU A 78 16.05 26.87 -42.61
N ASP A 79 14.88 27.40 -42.96
CA ASP A 79 14.43 27.43 -44.35
C ASP A 79 14.90 28.71 -45.05
N VAL A 80 15.45 28.53 -46.25
CA VAL A 80 16.06 29.59 -47.05
C VAL A 80 15.57 29.50 -48.50
N TYR A 81 15.11 30.60 -49.06
CA TYR A 81 14.87 30.78 -50.49
C TYR A 81 15.94 31.72 -51.03
N ASP A 82 17.05 31.15 -51.50
CA ASP A 82 18.21 31.89 -52.00
C ASP A 82 18.20 31.91 -53.54
N PHE A 83 17.77 33.02 -54.11
CA PHE A 83 17.55 33.19 -55.56
C PHE A 83 18.52 34.22 -56.18
N ASP A 84 19.58 34.57 -55.45
CA ASP A 84 20.57 35.57 -55.88
C ASP A 84 21.99 35.03 -55.73
N ALA A 85 22.57 34.59 -56.86
CA ALA A 85 23.95 34.12 -56.98
C ALA A 85 25.01 35.01 -56.33
N ALA A 86 24.73 36.30 -56.07
CA ALA A 86 25.65 37.22 -55.42
C ALA A 86 25.84 36.95 -53.91
N GLY A 87 24.93 36.23 -53.26
CA GLY A 87 24.91 36.03 -51.81
C GLY A 87 24.72 34.57 -51.40
N ARG A 88 24.88 34.32 -50.09
CA ARG A 88 24.50 33.07 -49.42
C ARG A 88 24.43 33.27 -47.91
N VAL A 89 23.70 32.42 -47.20
CA VAL A 89 23.63 32.39 -45.73
C VAL A 89 24.19 31.08 -45.18
N ARG A 90 24.71 31.12 -43.95
CA ARG A 90 25.00 29.93 -43.16
C ARG A 90 24.47 30.06 -41.74
N MET A 91 24.21 28.91 -41.13
CA MET A 91 23.79 28.77 -39.74
C MET A 91 24.98 28.86 -38.78
N ALA A 92 24.79 29.54 -37.66
CA ALA A 92 25.76 29.59 -36.56
C ALA A 92 25.03 29.66 -35.21
N ILE A 93 25.67 29.14 -34.17
CA ILE A 93 25.21 29.21 -32.80
C ILE A 93 26.31 29.86 -31.96
N ALA A 94 25.97 30.94 -31.27
CA ALA A 94 26.84 31.60 -30.31
C ALA A 94 26.45 31.12 -28.90
N TRP A 95 27.20 30.17 -28.37
CA TRP A 95 27.12 29.78 -26.97
C TRP A 95 27.77 30.88 -26.11
N ASP A 96 27.37 30.99 -24.86
CA ASP A 96 28.09 31.79 -23.86
C ASP A 96 29.57 31.37 -23.66
N THR A 97 29.91 30.15 -24.08
CA THR A 97 31.25 29.57 -23.96
C THR A 97 32.07 29.61 -25.26
N GLU A 98 31.47 29.32 -26.41
CA GLU A 98 32.13 29.26 -27.71
C GLU A 98 31.16 29.55 -28.89
N ASN A 99 31.64 29.53 -30.13
CA ASN A 99 30.75 29.66 -31.31
C ASN A 99 30.86 28.44 -32.22
N THR A 100 29.73 27.87 -32.59
CA THR A 100 29.63 26.82 -33.61
C THR A 100 29.18 27.41 -34.93
N TYR A 101 29.81 27.00 -36.03
CA TYR A 101 29.46 27.44 -37.38
C TYR A 101 29.19 26.23 -38.26
N SER A 102 28.04 26.23 -38.95
CA SER A 102 27.77 25.23 -39.98
C SER A 102 28.77 25.38 -41.13
N SER A 103 29.19 24.24 -41.68
CA SER A 103 29.98 24.19 -42.91
C SER A 103 29.11 24.23 -44.18
N ILE A 104 27.79 24.16 -44.00
CA ILE A 104 26.78 24.19 -45.05
C ILE A 104 26.36 25.65 -45.27
N TYR A 105 26.26 26.03 -46.54
CA TYR A 105 25.77 27.33 -46.99
C TYR A 105 24.53 27.11 -47.86
N SER A 106 23.66 28.11 -47.96
CA SER A 106 22.62 28.11 -48.99
C SER A 106 23.23 28.06 -50.40
N GLU A 107 22.51 27.41 -51.31
CA GLU A 107 22.78 27.36 -52.74
C GLU A 107 21.82 28.29 -53.48
N ASP A 108 22.30 28.95 -54.53
CA ASP A 108 21.48 29.78 -55.44
C ASP A 108 20.53 28.89 -56.25
N ILE A 109 19.29 28.76 -55.77
CA ILE A 109 18.20 28.03 -56.39
C ILE A 109 16.86 28.77 -56.16
N ASP A 110 16.03 28.82 -57.20
CA ASP A 110 14.70 29.45 -57.18
C ASP A 110 13.66 28.53 -56.48
N ALA A 111 14.00 28.02 -55.30
CA ALA A 111 13.21 27.10 -54.48
C ALA A 111 13.63 27.20 -53.00
N TRP A 112 12.72 26.84 -52.09
CA TRP A 112 13.03 26.69 -50.66
C TRP A 112 14.02 25.54 -50.43
N GLN A 113 14.96 25.75 -49.52
CA GLN A 113 15.89 24.75 -49.03
C GLN A 113 15.99 24.82 -47.52
N THR A 114 16.00 23.65 -46.87
CA THR A 114 16.19 23.54 -45.43
C THR A 114 17.66 23.28 -45.14
N LEU A 115 18.27 24.17 -44.38
CA LEU A 115 19.59 23.98 -43.81
C LEU A 115 19.42 23.35 -42.42
N THR A 116 20.29 22.39 -42.09
CA THR A 116 20.27 21.70 -40.78
C THR A 116 21.66 21.70 -40.16
N LEU A 117 21.73 22.00 -38.86
CA LEU A 117 22.92 21.90 -38.03
C LEU A 117 22.58 21.10 -36.78
N GLU A 118 23.16 19.92 -36.66
CA GLU A 118 23.02 19.04 -35.50
C GLU A 118 24.32 18.94 -34.71
N GLY A 119 24.19 18.72 -33.42
CA GLY A 119 25.35 18.52 -32.55
C GLY A 119 24.95 18.24 -31.10
N THR A 120 25.90 18.48 -30.20
CA THR A 120 25.67 18.42 -28.76
C THR A 120 26.02 19.78 -28.15
N VAL A 121 25.19 20.26 -27.22
CA VAL A 121 25.41 21.51 -26.51
C VAL A 121 26.76 21.44 -25.76
N PRO A 122 27.67 22.41 -25.93
CA PRO A 122 28.99 22.38 -25.31
C PRO A 122 28.93 22.23 -23.79
N ALA A 123 29.88 21.50 -23.23
CA ALA A 123 29.96 21.29 -21.79
C ALA A 123 30.16 22.63 -21.07
N GLY A 124 29.23 22.98 -20.18
CA GLY A 124 29.22 24.22 -19.40
C GLY A 124 28.56 25.41 -20.10
N ALA A 125 27.98 25.24 -21.28
CA ALA A 125 27.11 26.25 -21.87
C ALA A 125 25.77 26.29 -21.13
N SER A 126 25.30 27.49 -20.81
CA SER A 126 24.01 27.71 -20.14
C SER A 126 23.04 28.52 -20.99
N THR A 127 23.57 29.30 -21.95
CA THR A 127 22.77 30.06 -22.92
C THR A 127 23.35 29.96 -24.32
N ALA A 128 22.47 30.09 -25.32
CA ALA A 128 22.81 30.12 -26.73
C ALA A 128 22.08 31.26 -27.45
N GLN A 129 22.65 31.72 -28.55
CA GLN A 129 22.02 32.63 -29.52
C GLN A 129 22.16 32.03 -30.92
N ILE A 130 21.07 32.04 -31.68
CA ILE A 130 21.11 31.68 -33.10
C ILE A 130 21.62 32.87 -33.89
N ARG A 131 22.54 32.61 -34.83
CA ARG A 131 23.11 33.61 -35.73
C ARG A 131 22.95 33.17 -37.18
N LEU A 132 22.23 33.98 -37.95
CA LEU A 132 22.14 33.92 -39.41
C LEU A 132 23.27 34.77 -39.99
N ARG A 133 24.28 34.13 -40.60
CA ARG A 133 25.45 34.86 -41.15
C ARG A 133 25.46 34.84 -42.66
N PHE A 134 25.35 36.02 -43.26
CA PHE A 134 25.27 36.28 -44.70
C PHE A 134 26.65 36.63 -45.28
N TYR A 135 26.93 36.13 -46.49
CA TYR A 135 28.21 36.25 -47.20
C TYR A 135 28.04 36.70 -48.63
N ASP A 136 29.02 37.47 -49.14
CA ASP A 136 29.16 37.65 -50.58
C ASP A 136 29.70 36.40 -51.27
N VAL A 137 29.26 36.19 -52.50
CA VAL A 137 29.91 35.30 -53.46
C VAL A 137 30.71 36.18 -54.41
N SER A 138 31.99 36.39 -54.11
CA SER A 138 32.81 37.45 -54.73
C SER A 138 32.89 37.41 -56.27
N GLY A 139 32.65 36.25 -56.89
CA GLY A 139 32.62 36.06 -58.35
C GLY A 139 31.36 36.62 -59.02
N ASP A 140 30.25 36.65 -58.30
CA ASP A 140 28.91 36.96 -58.79
C ASP A 140 28.31 38.22 -58.14
N TRP A 141 29.05 38.86 -57.23
CA TRP A 141 28.63 40.09 -56.55
C TRP A 141 28.26 41.24 -57.51
N THR A 142 26.99 41.64 -57.49
CA THR A 142 26.45 42.71 -58.36
C THR A 142 26.29 44.08 -57.66
N GLY A 143 26.54 44.15 -56.35
CA GLY A 143 26.37 45.36 -55.53
C GLY A 143 25.45 45.16 -54.34
N SER A 144 24.62 44.13 -54.38
CA SER A 144 23.77 43.64 -53.28
C SER A 144 23.50 42.15 -53.48
N ALA A 145 22.98 41.49 -52.46
CA ALA A 145 22.35 40.19 -52.58
C ALA A 145 21.08 40.12 -51.73
N THR A 146 20.07 39.40 -52.22
CA THR A 146 18.78 39.22 -51.54
C THR A 146 18.40 37.75 -51.44
N MET A 147 17.89 37.35 -50.28
CA MET A 147 17.31 36.01 -50.04
C MET A 147 16.16 36.12 -49.05
N ILE A 148 15.35 35.07 -48.96
CA ILE A 148 14.24 35.00 -48.00
C ILE A 148 14.53 33.89 -47.00
N ILE A 149 14.25 34.16 -45.73
CA ILE A 149 14.48 33.27 -44.60
C ILE A 149 13.15 33.01 -43.91
N ASP A 150 12.92 31.76 -43.53
CA ASP A 150 11.73 31.33 -42.80
C ASP A 150 12.05 30.15 -41.86
N ASN A 151 11.11 29.83 -40.97
CA ASN A 151 11.09 28.63 -40.13
C ASN A 151 12.42 28.28 -39.44
N ALA A 152 13.02 29.22 -38.72
CA ALA A 152 14.16 28.87 -37.85
C ALA A 152 13.66 28.11 -36.61
N SER A 153 14.18 26.90 -36.36
CA SER A 153 13.81 26.08 -35.21
C SER A 153 15.03 25.47 -34.54
N TYR A 154 15.13 25.55 -33.21
CA TYR A 154 16.17 24.92 -32.41
C TYR A 154 15.53 24.05 -31.33
N THR A 155 15.83 22.74 -31.33
CA THR A 155 15.32 21.78 -30.33
C THR A 155 16.46 21.07 -29.62
N GLU A 156 16.22 20.64 -28.37
CA GLU A 156 17.13 19.82 -27.56
C GLU A 156 16.50 18.47 -27.26
N ASP A 157 17.23 17.38 -27.51
CA ASP A 157 16.83 15.98 -27.33
C ASP A 157 15.48 15.62 -27.96
N GLY A 158 15.13 16.30 -29.06
CA GLY A 158 13.86 16.13 -29.76
C GLY A 158 12.67 16.85 -29.09
N GLY A 159 12.92 17.65 -28.06
CA GLY A 159 11.92 18.44 -27.34
C GLY A 159 11.44 19.68 -28.09
N ALA A 160 10.79 20.59 -27.36
CA ALA A 160 10.17 21.80 -27.91
C ALA A 160 11.18 22.74 -28.60
N ASN A 161 10.69 23.52 -29.57
CA ASN A 161 11.47 24.59 -30.19
C ASN A 161 11.72 25.72 -29.17
N LEU A 162 13.00 26.05 -28.94
CA LEU A 162 13.44 27.02 -27.93
C LEU A 162 13.64 28.43 -28.48
N ILE A 163 13.43 28.64 -29.79
CA ILE A 163 13.51 29.97 -30.41
C ILE A 163 12.20 30.33 -31.09
N LEU A 164 11.86 31.61 -31.06
CA LEU A 164 10.79 32.16 -31.89
C LEU A 164 11.31 32.35 -33.31
N ASN A 165 10.44 32.10 -34.30
CA ASN A 165 10.78 32.24 -35.72
C ASN A 165 11.19 33.70 -36.03
N PRO A 166 12.25 33.95 -36.82
CA PRO A 166 12.61 35.30 -37.26
C PRO A 166 11.63 35.91 -38.27
N SER A 167 10.75 35.10 -38.88
CA SER A 167 9.73 35.61 -39.78
C SER A 167 8.69 36.45 -39.03
N PHE A 168 8.07 37.40 -39.71
CA PHE A 168 7.21 38.44 -39.15
C PHE A 168 5.83 37.94 -38.69
N GLU A 169 5.78 36.70 -38.23
CA GLU A 169 4.59 36.03 -37.74
C GLU A 169 4.85 35.43 -36.37
N THR A 170 3.93 35.68 -35.44
CA THR A 170 3.88 34.99 -34.16
C THR A 170 3.24 33.64 -34.37
N TRP A 171 4.02 32.58 -34.20
CA TRP A 171 3.47 31.23 -34.05
C TRP A 171 2.73 31.21 -32.69
N GLY A 172 1.54 30.62 -32.65
CA GLY A 172 0.81 30.42 -31.39
C GLY A 172 1.63 29.60 -30.39
N PRO A 173 1.16 29.46 -29.12
CA PRO A 173 1.80 28.54 -28.19
C PRO A 173 2.01 27.18 -28.86
N ALA A 174 3.16 26.56 -28.60
CA ALA A 174 3.56 25.31 -29.24
C ALA A 174 2.36 24.36 -29.30
N VAL A 175 1.99 23.94 -30.52
CA VAL A 175 0.98 22.90 -30.69
C VAL A 175 1.54 21.67 -29.99
N LEU A 176 1.00 21.36 -28.81
CA LEU A 176 1.33 20.12 -28.12
C LEU A 176 0.95 18.99 -29.05
N LEU A 177 1.95 18.25 -29.52
CA LEU A 177 1.71 17.16 -30.43
C LEU A 177 0.98 16.07 -29.66
N PRO A 178 -0.05 15.46 -30.28
CA PRO A 178 -0.63 14.20 -29.82
C PRO A 178 0.47 13.21 -29.46
N GLU A 179 0.34 12.48 -28.35
CA GLU A 179 1.26 11.41 -27.99
C GLU A 179 0.48 10.10 -27.76
N LEU A 180 1.05 8.98 -28.21
CA LEU A 180 0.49 7.64 -28.04
C LEU A 180 1.41 6.77 -27.18
N THR A 181 0.93 6.37 -26.01
CA THR A 181 1.63 5.40 -25.15
C THR A 181 0.88 4.06 -25.15
N VAL A 182 1.54 2.97 -25.54
CA VAL A 182 1.00 1.61 -25.49
C VAL A 182 1.60 0.85 -24.31
N THR A 183 0.78 0.53 -23.31
CA THR A 183 1.19 -0.11 -22.06
C THR A 183 1.11 -1.64 -22.12
N ALA A 184 0.18 -2.18 -22.91
CA ALA A 184 0.07 -3.62 -23.16
C ALA A 184 -0.35 -3.90 -24.63
N PRO A 185 0.10 -5.02 -25.22
CA PRO A 185 1.05 -5.98 -24.69
C PRO A 185 2.49 -5.42 -24.71
N THR A 186 3.35 -5.91 -23.83
CA THR A 186 4.79 -5.61 -23.93
C THR A 186 5.36 -6.20 -25.23
N ASN A 187 6.39 -5.58 -25.80
CA ASN A 187 6.95 -6.04 -27.07
C ASN A 187 7.58 -7.44 -26.90
N GLY A 188 7.11 -8.41 -27.68
CA GLY A 188 7.53 -9.81 -27.62
C GLY A 188 6.65 -10.71 -26.73
N THR A 189 5.52 -10.22 -26.23
CA THR A 189 4.58 -11.02 -25.41
C THR A 189 4.12 -12.27 -26.17
N THR A 190 4.04 -13.41 -25.49
CA THR A 190 3.46 -14.65 -26.02
C THR A 190 2.02 -14.82 -25.55
N VAL A 191 1.11 -15.15 -26.48
CA VAL A 191 -0.31 -15.43 -26.20
C VAL A 191 -0.69 -16.83 -26.73
N THR A 192 -1.69 -17.44 -26.11
CA THR A 192 -2.15 -18.82 -26.41
C THR A 192 -3.49 -18.90 -27.13
N VAL A 193 -4.09 -17.75 -27.41
CA VAL A 193 -5.32 -17.57 -28.18
C VAL A 193 -5.04 -16.63 -29.35
N ASP A 194 -5.86 -16.68 -30.40
CA ASP A 194 -5.63 -15.93 -31.65
C ASP A 194 -5.98 -14.43 -31.54
N ASN A 195 -5.97 -13.88 -30.33
CA ASN A 195 -6.20 -12.48 -30.05
C ASN A 195 -5.32 -11.95 -28.91
N VAL A 196 -5.25 -10.62 -28.80
CA VAL A 196 -4.54 -9.91 -27.73
C VAL A 196 -5.22 -8.57 -27.46
N ASP A 197 -5.32 -8.20 -26.20
CA ASP A 197 -5.78 -6.87 -25.81
C ASP A 197 -4.63 -5.87 -25.89
N VAL A 198 -4.87 -4.75 -26.57
CA VAL A 198 -3.98 -3.61 -26.66
C VAL A 198 -4.50 -2.52 -25.73
N GLU A 199 -3.75 -2.22 -24.68
CA GLU A 199 -3.99 -1.10 -23.77
C GLU A 199 -3.09 0.07 -24.15
N PHE A 200 -3.70 1.23 -24.27
CA PHE A 200 -3.02 2.46 -24.63
C PHE A 200 -3.68 3.67 -23.97
N SER A 201 -2.90 4.74 -23.83
CA SER A 201 -3.33 6.07 -23.43
C SER A 201 -2.86 7.09 -24.45
N THR A 202 -3.54 8.23 -24.50
CA THR A 202 -3.20 9.36 -25.37
C THR A 202 -3.06 10.64 -24.56
N GLU A 203 -2.05 11.43 -24.87
CA GLU A 203 -1.90 12.81 -24.35
C GLU A 203 -2.09 13.80 -25.50
N ASN A 204 -2.64 14.98 -25.19
CA ASN A 204 -2.92 16.03 -26.18
C ASN A 204 -3.78 15.57 -27.38
N PHE A 205 -4.56 14.49 -27.21
CA PHE A 205 -5.41 13.89 -28.24
C PHE A 205 -6.60 13.14 -27.63
N VAL A 206 -7.81 13.64 -27.87
CA VAL A 206 -9.05 13.08 -27.32
C VAL A 206 -9.68 12.09 -28.30
N LEU A 207 -9.63 10.79 -27.97
CA LEU A 207 -10.24 9.73 -28.78
C LEU A 207 -11.75 9.95 -28.97
N GLY A 208 -12.21 9.78 -30.21
CA GLY A 208 -13.59 9.97 -30.62
C GLY A 208 -14.00 11.44 -30.85
N THR A 209 -13.18 12.40 -30.43
CA THR A 209 -13.38 13.83 -30.70
C THR A 209 -12.34 14.36 -31.70
N ASP A 210 -11.05 14.18 -31.39
CA ASP A 210 -9.94 14.64 -32.23
C ASP A 210 -9.58 13.61 -33.30
N GLY A 211 -9.75 12.32 -32.99
CA GLY A 211 -9.52 11.24 -33.93
C GLY A 211 -9.64 9.85 -33.30
N SER A 212 -8.93 8.88 -33.87
CA SER A 212 -8.96 7.48 -33.41
C SER A 212 -7.56 6.85 -33.47
N LEU A 213 -7.40 5.72 -32.78
CA LEU A 213 -6.24 4.87 -32.97
C LEU A 213 -6.46 3.98 -34.20
N GLU A 214 -5.61 4.11 -35.21
CA GLU A 214 -5.48 3.13 -36.28
C GLU A 214 -4.56 2.00 -35.82
N TYR A 215 -4.93 0.75 -36.10
CA TYR A 215 -4.06 -0.40 -35.90
C TYR A 215 -4.13 -1.38 -37.08
N ILE A 216 -2.97 -1.94 -37.42
CA ILE A 216 -2.76 -2.85 -38.54
C ILE A 216 -2.07 -4.11 -38.03
N LEU A 217 -2.77 -5.24 -38.10
CA LEU A 217 -2.21 -6.55 -37.79
C LEU A 217 -1.53 -7.15 -39.03
N ASN A 218 -0.25 -7.48 -38.93
CA ASN A 218 0.57 -8.17 -39.94
C ASN A 218 0.51 -7.55 -41.35
N GLY A 219 0.45 -6.21 -41.44
CA GLY A 219 0.32 -5.49 -42.72
C GLY A 219 -1.03 -5.71 -43.42
N GLY A 220 -2.06 -6.10 -42.67
CA GLY A 220 -3.43 -6.31 -43.14
C GLY A 220 -4.20 -5.02 -43.38
N THR A 221 -5.54 -5.10 -43.33
CA THR A 221 -6.42 -3.93 -43.45
C THR A 221 -6.40 -3.12 -42.17
N ALA A 222 -6.28 -1.80 -42.27
CA ALA A 222 -6.39 -0.89 -41.14
C ALA A 222 -7.76 -0.99 -40.44
N ALA A 223 -7.71 -1.05 -39.11
CA ALA A 223 -8.86 -0.99 -38.23
C ALA A 223 -8.72 0.21 -37.28
N TYR A 224 -9.83 0.68 -36.72
CA TYR A 224 -9.88 1.92 -35.95
C TYR A 224 -10.65 1.72 -34.66
N THR A 225 -10.17 2.33 -33.57
CA THR A 225 -10.84 2.31 -32.26
C THR A 225 -10.78 3.67 -31.57
N THR A 226 -11.80 3.96 -30.76
CA THR A 226 -11.86 5.14 -29.89
C THR A 226 -11.88 4.75 -28.41
N THR A 227 -11.64 3.48 -28.10
CA THR A 227 -11.66 2.94 -26.73
C THR A 227 -10.43 2.08 -26.48
N SER A 228 -9.94 2.13 -25.26
CA SER A 228 -8.85 1.32 -24.71
C SER A 228 -9.39 0.52 -23.50
N PRO A 229 -9.08 -0.79 -23.37
CA PRO A 229 -8.34 -1.62 -24.32
C PRO A 229 -9.10 -1.91 -25.63
N VAL A 230 -8.37 -2.30 -26.67
CA VAL A 230 -8.92 -2.88 -27.90
C VAL A 230 -8.47 -4.33 -28.08
N ASN A 231 -9.41 -5.25 -28.30
CA ASN A 231 -9.10 -6.65 -28.60
C ASN A 231 -8.75 -6.81 -30.09
N VAL A 232 -7.48 -7.10 -30.38
CA VAL A 232 -6.99 -7.39 -31.73
C VAL A 232 -7.02 -8.89 -31.95
N SER A 233 -7.92 -9.35 -32.84
CA SER A 233 -8.10 -10.77 -33.17
C SER A 233 -7.56 -11.14 -34.56
N GLY A 234 -7.33 -12.44 -34.78
CA GLY A 234 -6.81 -12.98 -36.04
C GLY A 234 -5.29 -13.10 -36.09
N LEU A 235 -4.63 -13.27 -34.94
CA LEU A 235 -3.20 -13.58 -34.87
C LEU A 235 -2.92 -14.90 -35.62
N VAL A 236 -1.79 -14.98 -36.33
CA VAL A 236 -1.29 -16.21 -36.95
C VAL A 236 -0.23 -16.84 -36.07
N GLU A 237 -0.16 -18.17 -36.07
CA GLU A 237 0.85 -18.90 -35.30
C GLU A 237 2.27 -18.40 -35.61
N GLY A 238 3.04 -18.09 -34.56
CA GLY A 238 4.33 -17.43 -34.61
C GLY A 238 4.27 -15.93 -34.30
N ALA A 239 5.29 -15.20 -34.75
CA ALA A 239 5.41 -13.76 -34.49
C ALA A 239 4.42 -12.94 -35.34
N ASN A 240 3.62 -12.12 -34.67
CA ASN A 240 2.70 -11.15 -35.25
C ASN A 240 3.17 -9.73 -34.96
N THR A 241 2.96 -8.80 -35.89
CA THR A 241 3.26 -7.38 -35.72
C THR A 241 1.97 -6.56 -35.73
N ILE A 242 1.78 -5.72 -34.71
CA ILE A 242 0.69 -4.76 -34.62
C ILE A 242 1.31 -3.37 -34.74
N GLU A 243 1.07 -2.72 -35.88
CA GLU A 243 1.45 -1.32 -36.12
C GLU A 243 0.28 -0.44 -35.70
N MET A 244 0.53 0.58 -34.88
CA MET A 244 -0.50 1.45 -34.32
C MET A 244 -0.10 2.91 -34.53
N GLN A 245 -1.05 3.76 -34.89
CA GLN A 245 -0.82 5.20 -35.01
C GLN A 245 -2.08 6.00 -34.75
N LEU A 246 -1.94 7.27 -34.35
CA LEU A 246 -3.07 8.18 -34.24
C LEU A 246 -3.46 8.74 -35.62
N VAL A 247 -4.76 8.81 -35.89
CA VAL A 247 -5.34 9.36 -37.13
C VAL A 247 -6.47 10.34 -36.80
N ASP A 248 -6.70 11.33 -37.65
CA ASP A 248 -7.84 12.24 -37.51
C ASP A 248 -9.20 11.53 -37.71
N MET A 249 -10.31 12.25 -37.46
CA MET A 249 -11.67 11.71 -37.67
C MET A 249 -12.03 11.39 -39.13
N SER A 250 -11.16 11.73 -40.09
CA SER A 250 -11.26 11.35 -41.51
C SER A 250 -10.36 10.17 -41.88
N ASN A 251 -9.74 9.52 -40.88
CA ASN A 251 -8.78 8.42 -41.00
C ASN A 251 -7.50 8.80 -41.76
N LEU A 252 -7.08 10.07 -41.70
CA LEU A 252 -5.77 10.49 -42.19
C LEU A 252 -4.76 10.49 -41.04
N PRO A 253 -3.55 9.92 -41.23
CA PRO A 253 -2.49 10.00 -40.23
C PRO A 253 -2.19 11.44 -39.83
N LEU A 254 -1.90 11.65 -38.55
CA LEU A 254 -1.46 12.94 -38.04
C LEU A 254 -0.09 13.31 -38.62
N ASP A 255 0.25 14.59 -38.58
CA ASP A 255 1.53 15.13 -39.03
C ASP A 255 2.16 15.96 -37.89
N PRO A 256 3.25 15.51 -37.26
CA PRO A 256 3.98 14.26 -37.52
C PRO A 256 3.21 12.99 -37.13
N VAL A 257 3.59 11.87 -37.75
CA VAL A 257 2.97 10.56 -37.49
C VAL A 257 3.47 9.99 -36.18
N GLU A 258 2.57 9.81 -35.21
CA GLU A 258 2.84 9.09 -33.96
C GLU A 258 2.53 7.61 -34.11
N ALA A 259 3.57 6.79 -34.28
CA ALA A 259 3.42 5.35 -34.50
C ALA A 259 4.18 4.49 -33.48
N VAL A 260 3.49 3.47 -32.98
CA VAL A 260 4.05 2.44 -32.09
C VAL A 260 3.88 1.07 -32.74
N THR A 261 4.93 0.27 -32.75
CA THR A 261 4.85 -1.14 -33.20
C THR A 261 5.05 -2.09 -32.03
N ARG A 262 4.24 -3.15 -31.97
CA ARG A 262 4.38 -4.25 -31.00
C ARG A 262 4.48 -5.59 -31.74
N THR A 263 5.36 -6.45 -31.27
CA THR A 263 5.42 -7.85 -31.69
C THR A 263 4.72 -8.72 -30.65
N VAL A 264 3.85 -9.63 -31.08
CA VAL A 264 3.16 -10.60 -30.24
C VAL A 264 3.35 -11.99 -30.83
N ASN A 265 3.90 -12.92 -30.07
CA ASN A 265 4.03 -14.32 -30.49
C ASN A 265 2.74 -15.05 -30.14
N TYR A 266 1.95 -15.43 -31.14
CA TYR A 266 0.85 -16.35 -30.92
C TYR A 266 1.40 -17.77 -31.04
N GLU A 267 1.47 -18.49 -29.93
CA GLU A 267 1.80 -19.90 -29.94
C GLU A 267 0.50 -20.67 -29.72
N ILE A 268 0.15 -21.53 -30.67
CA ILE A 268 -0.89 -22.52 -30.43
C ILE A 268 -0.30 -23.45 -29.37
N PRO A 269 -0.90 -23.57 -28.16
CA PRO A 269 -0.47 -24.57 -27.21
C PRO A 269 -0.41 -25.90 -27.93
N SER A 270 0.73 -26.60 -27.84
CA SER A 270 0.86 -27.92 -28.45
C SER A 270 -0.38 -28.72 -28.08
N THR A 271 -1.17 -29.17 -29.05
CA THR A 271 -2.28 -30.10 -28.81
C THR A 271 -1.80 -31.53 -28.73
N ASP A 272 -0.50 -31.75 -28.94
CA ASP A 272 0.07 -33.08 -28.91
C ASP A 272 0.04 -33.59 -27.45
N PRO A 273 -0.49 -34.80 -27.25
CA PRO A 273 -0.55 -35.39 -25.93
C PRO A 273 0.86 -35.69 -25.41
N ALA A 274 1.10 -35.47 -24.12
CA ALA A 274 2.38 -35.78 -23.47
C ALA A 274 2.14 -36.46 -22.11
N ILE A 275 3.12 -37.25 -21.68
CA ILE A 275 3.14 -37.90 -20.37
C ILE A 275 4.54 -37.81 -19.75
N THR A 276 4.59 -37.42 -18.48
CA THR A 276 5.82 -37.34 -17.67
C THR A 276 5.64 -38.15 -16.39
N ILE A 277 6.61 -39.00 -16.04
CA ILE A 277 6.61 -39.74 -14.77
C ILE A 277 7.26 -38.85 -13.71
N ASN A 278 6.57 -38.63 -12.59
CA ASN A 278 7.03 -37.79 -11.49
C ASN A 278 7.69 -38.62 -10.39
N PHE A 279 7.14 -39.80 -10.13
CA PHE A 279 7.69 -40.75 -9.15
C PHE A 279 7.38 -42.20 -9.59
N PRO A 280 8.29 -43.15 -9.35
CA PRO A 280 9.66 -42.98 -8.87
C PRO A 280 10.53 -42.16 -9.81
N ILE A 281 11.59 -41.55 -9.28
CA ILE A 281 12.60 -40.88 -10.10
C ILE A 281 13.52 -41.95 -10.70
N ASP A 282 13.95 -41.75 -11.95
CA ASP A 282 14.83 -42.70 -12.64
C ASP A 282 16.13 -42.95 -11.85
N GLY A 283 16.44 -44.22 -11.60
CA GLY A 283 17.60 -44.70 -10.86
C GLY A 283 17.47 -44.72 -9.33
N THR A 284 16.33 -44.35 -8.74
CA THR A 284 16.19 -44.35 -7.27
C THR A 284 15.93 -45.72 -6.67
N THR A 285 16.12 -45.83 -5.35
CA THR A 285 15.69 -47.00 -4.57
C THR A 285 14.39 -46.67 -3.85
N VAL A 286 13.38 -47.51 -4.00
CA VAL A 286 12.08 -47.42 -3.31
C VAL A 286 12.02 -48.55 -2.29
N TYR A 287 11.89 -48.23 -1.00
CA TYR A 287 11.90 -49.21 0.09
C TYR A 287 10.53 -49.86 0.34
N ALA A 288 9.85 -50.27 -0.74
CA ALA A 288 8.55 -50.92 -0.70
C ALA A 288 8.39 -51.91 -1.86
N SER A 289 7.58 -52.95 -1.64
CA SER A 289 7.12 -53.85 -2.71
C SER A 289 5.88 -53.32 -3.44
N ASP A 290 5.15 -52.42 -2.81
CA ASP A 290 3.98 -51.77 -3.39
C ASP A 290 4.39 -50.34 -3.73
N VAL A 291 4.32 -49.97 -5.01
CA VAL A 291 4.84 -48.69 -5.53
C VAL A 291 3.76 -48.01 -6.35
N ASN A 292 3.40 -46.80 -5.95
CA ASN A 292 2.53 -45.93 -6.76
C ASN A 292 3.38 -45.18 -7.77
N ILE A 293 3.06 -45.32 -9.06
CA ILE A 293 3.64 -44.50 -10.12
C ILE A 293 2.79 -43.25 -10.28
N SER A 294 3.36 -42.09 -9.97
CA SER A 294 2.72 -40.80 -10.21
C SER A 294 3.22 -40.18 -11.50
N PHE A 295 2.33 -39.51 -12.22
CA PHE A 295 2.61 -38.97 -13.54
C PHE A 295 1.77 -37.72 -13.81
N THR A 296 2.22 -36.91 -14.77
CA THR A 296 1.49 -35.74 -15.28
C THR A 296 1.17 -35.96 -16.74
N LEU A 297 -0.05 -35.59 -17.14
CA LEU A 297 -0.52 -35.62 -18.52
C LEU A 297 -0.76 -34.21 -19.03
N GLU A 298 -0.38 -33.96 -20.27
CA GLU A 298 -0.71 -32.74 -21.00
C GLU A 298 -1.48 -33.13 -22.26
N ASN A 299 -2.55 -32.38 -22.58
CA ASN A 299 -3.39 -32.55 -23.78
C ASN A 299 -3.92 -33.99 -24.00
N PHE A 300 -4.11 -34.75 -22.93
CA PHE A 300 -4.65 -36.10 -22.97
C PHE A 300 -5.50 -36.38 -21.73
N VAL A 301 -6.78 -36.69 -21.92
CA VAL A 301 -7.72 -37.05 -20.86
C VAL A 301 -7.98 -38.56 -20.87
N PRO A 302 -7.40 -39.33 -19.93
CA PRO A 302 -7.64 -40.77 -19.81
C PRO A 302 -9.14 -41.08 -19.67
N GLY A 303 -9.57 -42.16 -20.31
CA GLY A 303 -10.97 -42.60 -20.34
C GLY A 303 -11.86 -41.83 -21.33
N THR A 304 -11.43 -40.66 -21.80
CA THR A 304 -12.13 -39.86 -22.83
C THR A 304 -11.38 -39.89 -24.16
N ASP A 305 -10.13 -39.43 -24.17
CA ASP A 305 -9.29 -39.34 -25.36
C ASP A 305 -8.61 -40.68 -25.67
N GLY A 306 -8.29 -41.44 -24.62
CA GLY A 306 -7.62 -42.72 -24.75
C GLY A 306 -7.30 -43.37 -23.40
N LYS A 307 -6.28 -44.22 -23.39
CA LYS A 307 -5.79 -44.94 -22.21
C LYS A 307 -4.29 -44.76 -22.06
N ILE A 308 -3.80 -44.90 -20.84
CA ILE A 308 -2.38 -45.03 -20.56
C ILE A 308 -2.06 -46.53 -20.58
N ALA A 309 -1.35 -46.99 -21.60
CA ALA A 309 -0.80 -48.33 -21.65
C ALA A 309 0.49 -48.35 -20.84
N TYR A 310 0.63 -49.28 -19.90
CA TYR A 310 1.87 -49.45 -19.15
C TYR A 310 2.28 -50.91 -19.04
N SER A 311 3.57 -51.18 -18.91
CA SER A 311 4.08 -52.51 -18.63
C SER A 311 5.27 -52.45 -17.67
N VAL A 312 5.36 -53.44 -16.78
CA VAL A 312 6.46 -53.57 -15.82
C VAL A 312 7.38 -54.69 -16.31
N ASP A 313 8.68 -54.40 -16.42
CA ASP A 313 9.76 -55.30 -16.85
C ASP A 313 9.51 -55.99 -18.20
N GLY A 314 8.86 -55.30 -19.14
CA GLY A 314 8.45 -55.86 -20.43
C GLY A 314 7.38 -56.97 -20.30
N GLY A 315 6.62 -56.95 -19.20
CA GLY A 315 5.52 -57.86 -18.90
C GLY A 315 4.28 -57.63 -19.75
N THR A 316 3.12 -58.04 -19.23
CA THR A 316 1.84 -57.82 -19.94
C THR A 316 1.47 -56.34 -19.88
N THR A 317 1.10 -55.75 -21.01
CA THR A 317 0.58 -54.38 -21.05
C THR A 317 -0.77 -54.31 -20.36
N GLU A 318 -0.88 -53.40 -19.39
CA GLU A 318 -2.11 -53.03 -18.72
C GLU A 318 -2.55 -51.63 -19.15
N TYR A 319 -3.80 -51.27 -18.88
CA TYR A 319 -4.38 -50.00 -19.31
C TYR A 319 -5.05 -49.26 -18.16
N HIS A 320 -4.69 -47.99 -18.01
CA HIS A 320 -5.24 -47.09 -17.01
C HIS A 320 -6.08 -45.99 -17.69
N THR A 321 -7.20 -45.62 -17.07
CA THR A 321 -8.21 -44.72 -17.66
C THR A 321 -8.58 -43.55 -16.76
N THR A 322 -7.89 -43.36 -15.63
CA THR A 322 -8.05 -42.16 -14.79
C THR A 322 -6.73 -41.41 -14.72
N THR A 323 -6.71 -40.31 -13.98
CA THR A 323 -5.52 -39.50 -13.73
C THR A 323 -4.90 -39.80 -12.37
N ASP A 324 -5.39 -40.85 -11.69
CA ASP A 324 -4.88 -41.25 -10.38
C ASP A 324 -3.57 -42.03 -10.56
N ASP A 325 -2.78 -42.10 -9.49
CA ASP A 325 -1.54 -42.88 -9.51
C ASP A 325 -1.79 -44.36 -9.83
N ILE A 326 -0.85 -44.97 -10.54
CA ILE A 326 -0.90 -46.40 -10.87
C ILE A 326 -0.21 -47.18 -9.75
N ALA A 327 -1.00 -47.88 -8.95
CA ALA A 327 -0.50 -48.76 -7.90
C ALA A 327 0.04 -50.08 -8.49
N LEU A 328 1.36 -50.27 -8.43
CA LEU A 328 2.03 -51.53 -8.72
C LEU A 328 2.18 -52.32 -7.41
N LEU A 329 1.53 -53.47 -7.32
CA LEU A 329 1.49 -54.26 -6.09
C LEU A 329 2.44 -55.45 -6.16
N ALA A 330 3.07 -55.77 -5.03
CA ALA A 330 3.91 -56.95 -4.82
C ALA A 330 5.06 -57.09 -5.83
N LEU A 331 5.71 -55.97 -6.18
CA LEU A 331 6.99 -55.97 -6.89
C LEU A 331 8.05 -56.71 -6.06
N SER A 332 8.96 -57.39 -6.74
CA SER A 332 10.09 -58.05 -6.08
C SER A 332 11.11 -57.03 -5.61
N TYR A 333 11.92 -57.34 -4.59
CA TYR A 333 13.01 -56.45 -4.20
C TYR A 333 14.21 -56.53 -5.18
N ALA A 334 14.04 -55.90 -6.33
CA ALA A 334 15.00 -55.82 -7.42
C ALA A 334 14.79 -54.53 -8.23
N GLU A 335 15.65 -54.30 -9.22
CA GLU A 335 15.44 -53.26 -10.23
C GLU A 335 14.21 -53.60 -11.10
N HIS A 336 13.36 -52.60 -11.30
CA HIS A 336 12.15 -52.63 -12.10
C HIS A 336 12.15 -51.50 -13.12
N THR A 337 11.68 -51.76 -14.33
CA THR A 337 11.46 -50.75 -15.36
C THR A 337 10.00 -50.70 -15.75
N VAL A 338 9.39 -49.52 -15.71
CA VAL A 338 8.00 -49.32 -16.12
C VAL A 338 7.99 -48.47 -17.39
N GLU A 339 7.43 -49.02 -18.46
CA GLU A 339 7.27 -48.36 -19.75
C GLU A 339 5.82 -47.90 -19.90
N PHE A 340 5.62 -46.67 -20.35
CA PHE A 340 4.33 -46.02 -20.56
C PHE A 340 4.17 -45.62 -22.04
N GLU A 341 2.95 -45.75 -22.54
CA GLU A 341 2.53 -45.30 -23.86
C GLU A 341 1.09 -44.75 -23.80
N LEU A 342 0.83 -43.60 -24.44
CA LEU A 342 -0.55 -43.15 -24.64
C LEU A 342 -1.14 -43.82 -25.89
N VAL A 343 -2.32 -44.41 -25.74
CA VAL A 343 -3.06 -45.10 -26.80
C VAL A 343 -4.48 -44.58 -26.90
N ASP A 344 -5.14 -44.75 -28.04
CA ASP A 344 -6.56 -44.44 -28.17
C ASP A 344 -7.45 -45.40 -27.36
N MET A 345 -8.77 -45.13 -27.31
CA MET A 345 -9.72 -45.99 -26.60
C MET A 345 -9.81 -47.43 -27.15
N ALA A 346 -9.35 -47.65 -28.39
CA ALA A 346 -9.27 -48.96 -29.04
C ALA A 346 -7.89 -49.63 -28.87
N GLU A 347 -7.03 -49.10 -27.98
CA GLU A 347 -5.70 -49.62 -27.66
C GLU A 347 -4.70 -49.52 -28.82
N VAL A 348 -4.90 -48.54 -29.70
CA VAL A 348 -3.99 -48.23 -30.81
C VAL A 348 -3.09 -47.08 -30.41
N SER A 349 -1.77 -47.24 -30.63
CA SER A 349 -0.77 -46.18 -30.44
C SER A 349 -1.16 -44.89 -31.17
N LEU A 350 -0.95 -43.76 -30.51
CA LEU A 350 -1.12 -42.44 -31.13
C LEU A 350 -0.06 -42.21 -32.23
N ASP A 351 -0.32 -41.27 -33.14
CA ASP A 351 0.61 -40.91 -34.22
C ASP A 351 0.92 -39.41 -34.17
N PRO A 352 2.14 -39.00 -33.75
CA PRO A 352 3.26 -39.86 -33.34
C PRO A 352 3.01 -40.57 -31.99
N ALA A 353 3.72 -41.69 -31.77
CA ALA A 353 3.63 -42.43 -30.51
C ALA A 353 4.20 -41.61 -29.35
N VAL A 354 3.47 -41.57 -28.23
CA VAL A 354 3.84 -40.83 -27.03
C VAL A 354 4.23 -41.83 -25.95
N THR A 355 5.53 -41.94 -25.66
CA THR A 355 6.08 -42.96 -24.77
C THR A 355 7.06 -42.38 -23.77
N THR A 356 7.11 -42.94 -22.56
CA THR A 356 8.12 -42.63 -21.53
C THR A 356 8.42 -43.87 -20.69
N SER A 357 9.49 -43.85 -19.89
CA SER A 357 9.84 -44.98 -19.01
C SER A 357 10.60 -44.51 -17.77
N VAL A 358 10.50 -45.29 -16.69
CA VAL A 358 11.28 -45.11 -15.46
C VAL A 358 11.89 -46.43 -15.03
N THR A 359 13.14 -46.41 -14.57
CA THR A 359 13.79 -47.54 -13.88
C THR A 359 14.03 -47.19 -12.41
N PHE A 360 13.66 -48.06 -11.47
CA PHE A 360 13.90 -47.89 -10.03
C PHE A 360 14.16 -49.23 -9.35
N THR A 361 14.77 -49.23 -8.18
CA THR A 361 15.06 -50.46 -7.42
C THR A 361 14.13 -50.58 -6.22
N CYS A 362 13.30 -51.62 -6.16
CA CYS A 362 12.61 -51.99 -4.93
C CYS A 362 13.59 -52.63 -3.95
N ALA A 363 13.59 -52.18 -2.70
CA ALA A 363 14.39 -52.76 -1.62
C ALA A 363 13.51 -53.10 -0.41
N GLU A 364 13.92 -54.09 0.37
CA GLU A 364 13.26 -54.38 1.64
C GLU A 364 13.39 -53.15 2.55
N ALA A 365 12.28 -52.75 3.17
CA ALA A 365 12.34 -51.82 4.29
C ALA A 365 13.34 -52.37 5.33
N LEU A 366 14.24 -51.50 5.80
CA LEU A 366 15.24 -51.92 6.78
C LEU A 366 14.51 -52.44 8.03
N PRO A 367 14.90 -53.61 8.57
CA PRO A 367 14.17 -54.26 9.65
C PRO A 367 14.27 -53.43 10.93
N GLY A 368 13.29 -52.56 11.19
CA GLY A 368 13.22 -51.64 12.32
C GLY A 368 12.24 -50.49 12.08
N GLY A 369 12.32 -49.87 10.90
CA GLY A 369 11.41 -48.81 10.43
C GLY A 369 12.14 -47.74 9.62
N MET A 370 11.36 -46.87 8.96
CA MET A 370 11.85 -45.82 8.07
C MET A 370 10.90 -44.62 8.10
N GLU A 371 11.43 -43.45 7.76
CA GLU A 371 10.72 -42.21 7.50
C GLU A 371 11.33 -41.55 6.24
N THR A 372 10.51 -41.41 5.21
CA THR A 372 10.88 -40.90 3.87
C THR A 372 10.49 -39.44 3.66
N PHE A 373 9.75 -38.83 4.59
CA PHE A 373 9.18 -37.49 4.50
C PHE A 373 8.15 -37.29 3.38
N GLU A 374 7.78 -38.32 2.62
CA GLU A 374 6.85 -38.18 1.50
C GLU A 374 5.42 -37.80 1.95
N LEU A 375 5.06 -38.19 3.18
CA LEU A 375 3.81 -37.80 3.83
C LEU A 375 3.87 -36.44 4.55
N SER A 376 5.03 -35.78 4.53
CA SER A 376 5.22 -34.47 5.15
C SER A 376 4.57 -33.35 4.31
N ASP A 377 3.88 -32.45 4.99
CA ASP A 377 3.13 -31.30 4.44
C ASP A 377 3.63 -29.97 5.04
N ILE A 378 4.91 -29.92 5.40
CA ILE A 378 5.58 -28.76 6.00
C ILE A 378 5.75 -27.62 4.98
N GLY A 379 5.52 -26.39 5.42
CA GLY A 379 5.60 -25.18 4.59
C GLY A 379 7.00 -24.55 4.50
N GLY A 380 7.07 -23.48 3.70
CA GLY A 380 8.29 -22.72 3.39
C GLY A 380 8.82 -21.78 4.48
N THR A 381 8.31 -21.88 5.71
CA THR A 381 8.66 -20.99 6.83
C THR A 381 9.19 -21.81 7.99
N TYR A 382 10.19 -21.27 8.71
CA TYR A 382 10.68 -21.92 9.92
C TYR A 382 9.60 -21.83 11.00
N SER A 383 8.95 -22.95 11.29
CA SER A 383 7.90 -23.07 12.29
C SER A 383 8.06 -24.35 13.09
N ASP A 384 7.24 -24.46 14.13
CA ASP A 384 7.02 -25.69 14.87
C ASP A 384 5.76 -26.36 14.33
N GLY A 385 5.68 -27.68 14.42
CA GLY A 385 4.50 -28.43 14.01
C GLY A 385 4.73 -29.93 14.08
N SER A 386 3.81 -30.68 13.48
CA SER A 386 3.91 -32.13 13.38
C SER A 386 3.33 -32.65 12.07
N PHE A 387 3.73 -33.85 11.68
CA PHE A 387 3.13 -34.60 10.58
C PHE A 387 3.10 -36.09 10.93
N VAL A 388 2.18 -36.84 10.33
CA VAL A 388 2.14 -38.30 10.43
C VAL A 388 2.94 -38.86 9.26
N GLY A 389 4.08 -39.44 9.56
CA GLY A 389 5.00 -40.02 8.60
C GLY A 389 4.74 -41.50 8.32
N ASP A 390 5.75 -42.18 7.81
CA ASP A 390 5.69 -43.60 7.49
C ASP A 390 5.37 -44.46 8.73
N ASN A 391 4.65 -45.57 8.52
CA ASN A 391 4.21 -46.50 9.58
C ASN A 391 3.34 -45.84 10.67
N ASP A 392 2.56 -44.81 10.34
CA ASP A 392 1.71 -44.04 11.27
C ASP A 392 2.51 -43.43 12.44
N ILE A 393 3.78 -43.08 12.19
CA ILE A 393 4.66 -42.46 13.18
C ILE A 393 4.47 -40.94 13.14
N THR A 394 3.97 -40.36 14.23
CA THR A 394 3.93 -38.90 14.36
C THR A 394 5.34 -38.35 14.60
N TRP A 395 5.74 -37.39 13.80
CA TRP A 395 6.99 -36.65 13.94
C TRP A 395 6.68 -35.18 14.26
N ASN A 396 7.29 -34.67 15.32
CA ASN A 396 7.20 -33.27 15.74
C ASN A 396 8.48 -32.55 15.35
N TYR A 397 8.36 -31.46 14.60
CA TYR A 397 9.49 -30.62 14.19
C TYR A 397 9.42 -29.27 14.88
N PHE A 398 10.59 -28.71 15.16
CA PHE A 398 10.76 -27.44 15.86
C PHE A 398 11.72 -26.57 15.05
N HIS A 399 11.37 -25.30 14.90
CA HIS A 399 12.07 -24.26 14.15
C HIS A 399 12.67 -24.75 12.83
N SER A 400 11.84 -25.44 12.05
CA SER A 400 12.21 -26.17 10.83
C SER A 400 11.25 -25.83 9.69
N ARG A 401 11.62 -26.16 8.46
CA ARG A 401 10.83 -25.87 7.25
C ARG A 401 11.01 -26.94 6.18
N ASP A 402 10.30 -26.80 5.08
CA ASP A 402 10.51 -27.58 3.85
C ASP A 402 11.96 -27.51 3.31
N THR A 403 12.29 -28.38 2.37
CA THR A 403 13.61 -28.41 1.73
C THR A 403 13.88 -27.18 0.84
N GLY A 404 12.82 -26.49 0.40
CA GLY A 404 12.90 -25.38 -0.53
C GLY A 404 13.65 -25.75 -1.80
N ALA A 405 14.66 -24.95 -2.17
CA ALA A 405 15.51 -25.21 -3.34
C ALA A 405 16.65 -26.22 -3.08
N TYR A 406 16.70 -26.87 -1.92
CA TYR A 406 17.78 -27.80 -1.54
C TYR A 406 17.32 -29.24 -1.24
N PRO A 407 16.40 -29.83 -2.03
CA PRO A 407 15.97 -31.20 -1.80
C PRO A 407 17.12 -32.22 -1.82
N ILE A 408 16.99 -33.30 -1.06
CA ILE A 408 17.75 -34.53 -1.31
C ILE A 408 16.98 -35.37 -2.34
N ASN A 409 15.68 -35.61 -2.11
CA ASN A 409 14.72 -36.15 -3.08
C ASN A 409 13.51 -35.18 -3.28
N LEU A 410 12.25 -35.62 -3.31
CA LEU A 410 11.11 -34.69 -3.40
C LEU A 410 10.92 -33.87 -2.12
N LYS A 411 10.82 -34.56 -0.97
CA LYS A 411 10.53 -33.95 0.33
C LYS A 411 11.72 -34.14 1.28
N GLY A 412 11.53 -33.76 2.53
CA GLY A 412 12.58 -33.72 3.55
C GLY A 412 12.39 -32.53 4.49
N LEU A 413 13.23 -32.46 5.52
CA LEU A 413 13.14 -31.43 6.55
C LEU A 413 14.40 -30.59 6.63
N MET A 414 14.25 -29.27 6.62
CA MET A 414 15.37 -28.35 6.83
C MET A 414 15.42 -27.85 8.27
N LEU A 415 16.45 -28.27 9.01
CA LEU A 415 16.79 -27.79 10.35
C LEU A 415 17.63 -26.51 10.25
N ARG A 416 17.41 -25.51 11.13
CA ARG A 416 18.06 -24.19 11.02
C ARG A 416 19.33 -24.03 11.85
N ARG A 417 19.29 -24.34 13.15
CA ARG A 417 20.35 -24.00 14.13
C ARG A 417 20.24 -24.83 15.41
N GLY A 418 21.31 -24.87 16.20
CA GLY A 418 21.39 -25.70 17.41
C GLY A 418 20.60 -25.16 18.61
N ALA A 419 20.19 -23.90 18.64
CA ALA A 419 19.44 -23.37 19.79
C ALA A 419 18.04 -24.02 19.93
N ASP A 420 17.34 -24.22 18.82
CA ASP A 420 15.89 -24.44 18.81
C ASP A 420 15.38 -25.35 17.65
N SER A 421 16.21 -25.73 16.67
CA SER A 421 15.75 -26.61 15.59
C SER A 421 15.98 -28.09 15.88
N TYR A 422 14.94 -28.94 15.83
CA TYR A 422 15.08 -30.39 15.89
C TYR A 422 13.85 -31.12 15.35
N LEU A 423 14.01 -32.40 15.02
CA LEU A 423 12.95 -33.35 14.75
C LEU A 423 12.86 -34.36 15.90
N LEU A 424 11.66 -34.71 16.35
CA LEU A 424 11.39 -35.65 17.45
C LEU A 424 10.26 -36.61 17.06
N SER A 425 10.47 -37.92 17.15
CA SER A 425 9.43 -38.92 16.95
C SER A 425 8.49 -39.04 18.16
N GLN A 426 7.29 -39.56 17.94
CA GLN A 426 6.54 -40.25 19.00
C GLN A 426 7.31 -41.49 19.52
N THR A 427 6.77 -42.16 20.53
CA THR A 427 7.30 -43.46 20.99
C THR A 427 7.14 -44.53 19.91
N ILE A 428 8.25 -45.21 19.57
CA ILE A 428 8.34 -46.29 18.59
C ILE A 428 8.68 -47.59 19.33
N SER A 429 7.97 -48.67 19.03
CA SER A 429 8.23 -50.00 19.62
C SER A 429 9.18 -50.84 18.77
N GLY A 430 9.84 -51.84 19.38
CA GLY A 430 10.66 -52.84 18.67
C GLY A 430 12.18 -52.64 18.77
N GLY A 431 12.62 -51.69 19.58
CA GLY A 431 14.02 -51.38 19.86
C GLY A 431 14.75 -50.72 18.69
N ILE A 432 15.97 -50.27 18.94
CA ILE A 432 16.85 -49.65 17.95
C ILE A 432 18.30 -50.12 18.14
N ALA A 433 18.85 -50.74 17.10
CA ALA A 433 20.24 -51.23 17.04
C ALA A 433 21.14 -50.28 16.23
N SER A 434 20.59 -49.67 15.18
CA SER A 434 21.32 -48.72 14.33
C SER A 434 20.38 -47.68 13.76
N PHE A 435 20.93 -46.54 13.37
CA PHE A 435 20.25 -45.39 12.78
C PHE A 435 21.03 -44.91 11.56
N GLN A 436 20.30 -44.45 10.55
CA GLN A 436 20.82 -43.80 9.36
C GLN A 436 19.92 -42.63 8.97
N CYS A 437 20.50 -41.56 8.41
CA CYS A 437 19.78 -40.46 7.79
C CYS A 437 20.63 -39.83 6.67
N SER A 438 20.00 -39.46 5.55
CA SER A 438 20.60 -38.65 4.50
C SER A 438 20.64 -37.18 4.93
N MET A 439 21.75 -36.48 4.71
CA MET A 439 21.87 -35.06 5.05
C MET A 439 22.60 -34.26 3.98
N ARG A 440 22.13 -33.04 3.72
CA ARG A 440 22.68 -32.13 2.69
C ARG A 440 22.76 -30.70 3.24
N LYS A 441 23.72 -29.93 2.73
CA LYS A 441 23.87 -28.52 3.05
C LYS A 441 22.76 -27.71 2.36
N ALA A 442 21.99 -26.97 3.13
CA ALA A 442 21.15 -25.89 2.60
C ALA A 442 21.85 -24.53 2.67
N PHE A 443 21.55 -23.70 1.68
CA PHE A 443 22.10 -22.36 1.47
C PHE A 443 23.62 -22.28 1.20
N THR A 444 24.05 -21.11 0.72
CA THR A 444 25.42 -20.86 0.22
C THR A 444 26.40 -20.31 1.26
N GLY A 445 25.98 -20.18 2.53
CA GLY A 445 26.81 -19.66 3.62
C GLY A 445 27.99 -20.58 3.98
N SER A 446 29.01 -20.02 4.64
CA SER A 446 30.25 -20.74 4.99
C SER A 446 30.24 -21.46 6.33
N SER A 447 29.19 -21.32 7.14
CA SER A 447 29.08 -22.04 8.43
C SER A 447 29.12 -23.54 8.18
N THR A 448 29.76 -24.29 9.07
CA THR A 448 29.79 -25.75 8.97
C THR A 448 28.48 -26.39 9.44
N ARG A 449 28.21 -27.60 8.98
CA ARG A 449 27.02 -28.40 9.30
C ARG A 449 27.43 -29.66 10.05
N GLN A 450 26.66 -30.01 11.08
CA GLN A 450 26.82 -31.24 11.86
C GLN A 450 25.53 -31.50 12.66
N LEU A 451 25.16 -32.77 12.80
CA LEU A 451 23.95 -33.21 13.52
C LEU A 451 24.30 -34.07 14.74
N GLU A 452 23.40 -34.09 15.71
CA GLU A 452 23.36 -34.95 16.91
C GLU A 452 22.14 -35.87 16.84
N LEU A 453 22.30 -37.13 17.25
CA LEU A 453 21.23 -38.12 17.41
C LEU A 453 21.03 -38.43 18.89
N TYR A 454 19.80 -38.30 19.35
CA TYR A 454 19.38 -38.70 20.68
C TYR A 454 18.36 -39.84 20.59
N VAL A 455 18.53 -40.83 21.46
CA VAL A 455 17.56 -41.91 21.68
C VAL A 455 17.15 -41.88 23.14
N ASN A 456 15.85 -41.76 23.43
CA ASN A 456 15.34 -41.57 24.80
C ASN A 456 16.04 -40.43 25.54
N ASP A 457 16.24 -39.30 24.85
CA ASP A 457 16.99 -38.12 25.31
C ASP A 457 18.47 -38.34 25.68
N VAL A 458 19.02 -39.52 25.41
CA VAL A 458 20.45 -39.81 25.55
C VAL A 458 21.15 -39.57 24.21
N LEU A 459 22.21 -38.75 24.19
CA LEU A 459 23.04 -38.54 23.00
C LEU A 459 23.78 -39.84 22.65
N VAL A 460 23.44 -40.44 21.50
CA VAL A 460 24.04 -41.71 21.04
C VAL A 460 25.00 -41.53 19.87
N GLY A 461 24.97 -40.41 19.16
CA GLY A 461 25.89 -40.17 18.05
C GLY A 461 25.91 -38.73 17.54
N THR A 462 26.98 -38.40 16.81
CA THR A 462 27.18 -37.11 16.14
C THR A 462 27.69 -37.36 14.73
N SER A 463 27.17 -36.64 13.74
CA SER A 463 27.54 -36.81 12.34
C SER A 463 28.96 -36.30 12.05
N GLU A 464 29.46 -36.59 10.84
CA GLU A 464 30.63 -35.86 10.33
C GLU A 464 30.31 -34.36 10.13
N GLU A 465 31.36 -33.54 10.21
CA GLU A 465 31.28 -32.10 9.98
C GLU A 465 31.51 -31.82 8.47
N PHE A 466 30.63 -31.04 7.83
CA PHE A 466 30.71 -30.74 6.38
C PHE A 466 30.26 -29.32 6.00
N GLY A 467 30.58 -28.87 4.78
CA GLY A 467 30.05 -27.61 4.22
C GLY A 467 30.78 -26.31 4.61
N ALA A 468 32.02 -26.37 5.12
CA ALA A 468 32.83 -25.21 5.54
C ALA A 468 33.38 -24.34 4.38
N PHE A 469 32.52 -23.91 3.45
CA PHE A 469 32.86 -23.06 2.31
C PHE A 469 31.64 -22.27 1.82
N THR A 470 31.86 -21.16 1.11
CA THR A 470 30.78 -20.42 0.44
C THR A 470 30.40 -21.06 -0.89
N GLY A 471 29.12 -21.11 -1.21
CA GLY A 471 28.57 -21.71 -2.43
C GLY A 471 27.62 -22.87 -2.16
N GLU A 472 26.90 -23.27 -3.20
CA GLU A 472 26.00 -24.43 -3.18
C GLU A 472 26.80 -25.72 -3.03
N ASP A 473 26.25 -26.67 -2.28
CA ASP A 473 26.77 -28.04 -2.17
C ASP A 473 25.61 -29.02 -2.41
N ALA A 474 25.68 -29.74 -3.53
CA ALA A 474 24.71 -30.78 -3.89
C ALA A 474 25.07 -32.16 -3.32
N THR A 475 26.17 -32.26 -2.56
CA THR A 475 26.63 -33.53 -1.99
C THR A 475 25.69 -33.95 -0.86
N THR A 476 25.12 -35.16 -1.00
CA THR A 476 24.41 -35.85 0.08
C THR A 476 25.42 -36.66 0.90
N TYR A 477 25.39 -36.45 2.20
CA TYR A 477 26.18 -37.19 3.20
C TYR A 477 25.25 -38.16 3.95
N THR A 478 25.82 -39.17 4.58
CA THR A 478 25.05 -40.13 5.39
C THR A 478 25.47 -40.01 6.85
N PHE A 479 24.51 -39.68 7.72
CA PHE A 479 24.68 -39.78 9.16
C PHE A 479 24.30 -41.19 9.61
N TYR A 480 25.29 -41.99 10.04
CA TYR A 480 25.10 -43.37 10.47
C TYR A 480 25.60 -43.57 11.90
N VAL A 481 24.82 -44.30 12.71
CA VAL A 481 25.16 -44.71 14.08
C VAL A 481 24.82 -46.19 14.24
N SER A 482 25.78 -47.00 14.68
CA SER A 482 25.60 -48.42 15.03
C SER A 482 25.68 -48.64 16.53
N ASP A 483 25.38 -49.86 16.97
CA ASP A 483 25.57 -50.32 18.35
C ASP A 483 24.79 -49.45 19.37
N ILE A 484 23.60 -48.97 18.97
CA ILE A 484 22.69 -48.22 19.83
C ILE A 484 22.09 -49.17 20.88
N ASP A 485 21.68 -50.36 20.42
CA ASP A 485 21.27 -51.51 21.23
C ASP A 485 20.28 -51.20 22.37
N VAL A 486 19.28 -50.35 22.09
CA VAL A 486 18.19 -50.03 23.02
C VAL A 486 17.01 -50.94 22.72
N PRO A 487 16.63 -51.87 23.62
CA PRO A 487 15.47 -52.74 23.40
C PRO A 487 14.16 -52.03 23.76
N GLY A 488 13.04 -52.52 23.23
CA GLY A 488 11.69 -52.06 23.61
C GLY A 488 11.29 -50.73 22.97
N ASP A 489 10.52 -49.93 23.71
CA ASP A 489 10.06 -48.63 23.24
C ASP A 489 11.18 -47.58 23.28
N PHE A 490 11.25 -46.74 22.25
CA PHE A 490 12.23 -45.67 22.14
C PHE A 490 11.69 -44.45 21.38
N THR A 491 12.36 -43.30 21.53
CA THR A 491 12.15 -42.11 20.69
C THR A 491 13.43 -41.75 19.93
N ILE A 492 13.30 -41.10 18.79
CA ILE A 492 14.39 -40.56 17.99
C ILE A 492 14.31 -39.03 18.00
N LYS A 493 15.42 -38.35 18.30
CA LYS A 493 15.56 -36.91 18.08
C LYS A 493 16.82 -36.58 17.29
N VAL A 494 16.67 -35.80 16.21
CA VAL A 494 17.75 -35.34 15.33
C VAL A 494 17.84 -33.81 15.39
N LYS A 495 19.03 -33.28 15.65
CA LYS A 495 19.23 -31.84 15.93
C LYS A 495 20.56 -31.33 15.37
N PRO A 496 20.69 -30.07 14.90
CA PRO A 496 22.00 -29.46 14.67
C PRO A 496 22.81 -29.32 15.96
N VAL A 497 24.11 -29.57 15.88
CA VAL A 497 24.98 -29.66 17.06
C VAL A 497 24.95 -28.41 17.95
N GLY A 498 24.90 -28.63 19.26
CA GLY A 498 25.10 -27.59 20.28
C GLY A 498 23.86 -26.74 20.59
N THR A 499 24.10 -25.50 21.05
CA THR A 499 23.05 -24.56 21.51
C THR A 499 23.17 -23.18 20.86
N ALA A 500 23.95 -23.07 19.78
CA ALA A 500 24.22 -21.80 19.13
C ALA A 500 23.02 -21.28 18.33
N THR A 501 22.81 -19.97 18.36
CA THR A 501 21.77 -19.26 17.59
C THR A 501 22.20 -18.95 16.14
N THR A 502 23.44 -19.29 15.77
CA THR A 502 23.99 -19.14 14.42
C THR A 502 23.33 -20.09 13.46
N ASN A 503 22.84 -19.57 12.33
CA ASN A 503 22.21 -20.40 11.30
C ASN A 503 23.25 -21.33 10.65
N ALA A 504 22.90 -22.61 10.60
CA ALA A 504 23.64 -23.67 9.97
C ALA A 504 22.66 -24.68 9.36
N GLN A 505 21.97 -24.28 8.29
CA GLN A 505 20.86 -25.03 7.71
C GLN A 505 21.24 -26.39 7.12
N VAL A 506 20.64 -27.46 7.60
CA VAL A 506 20.84 -28.84 7.10
C VAL A 506 19.50 -29.40 6.67
N VAL A 507 19.44 -29.91 5.44
CA VAL A 507 18.32 -30.75 5.00
C VAL A 507 18.60 -32.17 5.43
N ILE A 508 17.64 -32.80 6.09
CA ILE A 508 17.64 -34.21 6.44
C ILE A 508 16.52 -34.93 5.68
N ASP A 509 16.77 -36.18 5.36
CA ASP A 509 15.88 -37.04 4.59
C ASP A 509 16.21 -38.53 4.84
N ASP A 510 15.37 -39.44 4.37
CA ASP A 510 15.57 -40.89 4.41
C ASP A 510 16.05 -41.43 5.79
N ILE A 511 15.31 -41.11 6.85
CA ILE A 511 15.62 -41.65 8.18
C ILE A 511 15.28 -43.13 8.19
N SER A 512 16.21 -43.97 8.66
CA SER A 512 15.94 -45.39 8.86
C SER A 512 16.66 -45.93 10.09
N TRP A 513 16.10 -46.99 10.65
CA TRP A 513 16.71 -47.68 11.79
C TRP A 513 16.49 -49.18 11.69
N THR A 514 17.32 -49.92 12.42
CA THR A 514 17.11 -51.35 12.60
C THR A 514 16.63 -51.66 14.00
N GLY A 515 15.69 -52.58 14.15
CA GLY A 515 15.19 -53.07 15.43
C GLY A 515 16.30 -53.71 16.27
N PHE A 516 16.13 -53.68 17.58
CA PHE A 516 17.01 -54.38 18.51
C PHE A 516 16.18 -55.26 19.44
N GLU A 517 16.34 -56.58 19.27
CA GLU A 517 15.85 -57.55 20.23
C GLU A 517 17.03 -58.02 21.09
N SER A 518 17.00 -57.64 22.37
CA SER A 518 17.84 -58.25 23.39
C SER A 518 17.18 -59.52 23.93
N THR A 519 17.93 -60.41 24.57
CA THR A 519 17.37 -61.43 25.49
C THR A 519 17.61 -61.07 26.95
N ASP A 520 18.37 -60.01 27.22
CA ASP A 520 18.68 -59.57 28.56
C ASP A 520 17.50 -58.74 29.11
N PRO A 521 17.13 -58.95 30.39
CA PRO A 521 16.10 -58.16 31.07
C PRO A 521 16.36 -56.66 30.96
N TYR A 522 15.32 -55.89 30.63
CA TYR A 522 15.38 -54.44 30.49
C TYR A 522 14.26 -53.78 31.28
N LEU A 523 14.55 -52.61 31.83
CA LEU A 523 13.63 -51.78 32.60
C LEU A 523 13.87 -50.31 32.24
N SER A 524 12.80 -49.59 31.94
CA SER A 524 12.84 -48.14 31.74
C SER A 524 11.58 -47.46 32.26
N ILE A 525 11.72 -46.33 32.94
CA ILE A 525 10.63 -45.45 33.36
C ILE A 525 10.28 -44.54 32.18
N THR A 526 9.01 -44.46 31.84
CA THR A 526 8.50 -43.70 30.69
C THR A 526 7.67 -42.49 31.08
N SER A 527 7.15 -42.44 32.31
CA SER A 527 6.47 -41.27 32.88
C SER A 527 6.45 -41.36 34.41
N PRO A 528 6.59 -40.25 35.15
CA PRO A 528 7.02 -38.94 34.66
C PRO A 528 8.44 -39.00 34.07
N VAL A 529 8.85 -37.96 33.35
CA VAL A 529 10.22 -37.79 32.86
C VAL A 529 11.08 -37.00 33.86
N ASN A 530 12.40 -37.04 33.69
CA ASN A 530 13.30 -36.37 34.62
C ASN A 530 13.12 -34.84 34.57
N ALA A 531 13.01 -34.23 35.74
CA ALA A 531 12.68 -32.82 36.01
C ALA A 531 11.25 -32.38 35.63
N GLU A 532 10.32 -33.31 35.34
CA GLU A 532 8.91 -32.96 35.11
C GLU A 532 8.26 -32.33 36.36
N GLU A 533 7.37 -31.35 36.17
CA GLU A 533 6.54 -30.78 37.23
C GLU A 533 5.09 -31.27 37.07
N VAL A 534 4.56 -31.95 38.10
CA VAL A 534 3.23 -32.55 38.11
C VAL A 534 2.33 -31.87 39.13
N THR A 535 1.10 -31.55 38.75
CA THR A 535 0.14 -30.75 39.56
C THR A 535 -0.78 -31.59 40.44
N SER A 536 -0.50 -32.89 40.56
CA SER A 536 -1.26 -33.86 41.35
C SER A 536 -0.37 -34.54 42.38
N ALA A 537 -0.87 -34.71 43.61
CA ALA A 537 -0.21 -35.50 44.65
C ALA A 537 -0.31 -37.02 44.37
N ASP A 538 -1.21 -37.40 43.46
CA ASP A 538 -1.34 -38.75 42.98
C ASP A 538 -0.68 -38.83 41.60
N VAL A 539 0.42 -39.59 41.51
CA VAL A 539 1.30 -39.67 40.35
C VAL A 539 1.46 -41.12 39.94
N ASP A 540 1.16 -41.42 38.69
CA ASP A 540 1.40 -42.74 38.11
C ASP A 540 2.83 -42.82 37.56
N ILE A 541 3.62 -43.77 38.05
CA ILE A 541 4.92 -44.09 37.47
C ILE A 541 4.71 -45.18 36.43
N VAL A 542 4.76 -44.80 35.16
CA VAL A 542 4.69 -45.70 34.02
C VAL A 542 6.11 -46.18 33.71
N PHE A 543 6.26 -47.49 33.57
CA PHE A 543 7.53 -48.12 33.20
C PHE A 543 7.29 -49.29 32.26
N ASN A 544 8.31 -49.60 31.46
CA ASN A 544 8.36 -50.71 30.52
C ASN A 544 9.36 -51.76 31.01
N VAL A 545 9.00 -53.03 30.81
CA VAL A 545 9.86 -54.17 31.11
C VAL A 545 9.87 -55.10 29.92
N GLU A 546 11.06 -55.39 29.41
CA GLU A 546 11.28 -56.30 28.28
C GLU A 546 12.16 -57.47 28.72
N ASN A 547 12.00 -58.61 28.04
CA ASN A 547 12.74 -59.86 28.32
C ASN A 547 12.71 -60.33 29.77
N PHE A 548 11.68 -59.92 30.51
CA PHE A 548 11.48 -60.27 31.91
C PHE A 548 9.99 -60.24 32.25
N VAL A 549 9.39 -61.42 32.38
CA VAL A 549 7.94 -61.53 32.60
C VAL A 549 7.61 -61.24 34.06
N LEU A 550 7.06 -60.06 34.32
CA LEU A 550 6.60 -59.68 35.66
C LEU A 550 5.56 -60.68 36.20
N GLY A 551 5.73 -61.08 37.46
CA GLY A 551 4.92 -62.08 38.15
C GLY A 551 5.31 -63.53 37.87
N THR A 552 6.16 -63.80 36.88
CA THR A 552 6.69 -65.15 36.59
C THR A 552 8.20 -65.22 36.79
N ASP A 553 8.96 -64.38 36.09
CA ASP A 553 10.42 -64.32 36.18
C ASP A 553 10.87 -63.51 37.41
N GLY A 554 10.09 -62.49 37.76
CA GLY A 554 10.31 -61.68 38.96
C GLY A 554 9.36 -60.50 39.05
N GLN A 555 9.83 -59.42 39.66
CA GLN A 555 9.04 -58.21 39.93
C GLN A 555 9.93 -56.97 39.94
N VAL A 556 9.33 -55.79 39.84
CA VAL A 556 10.05 -54.52 39.98
C VAL A 556 10.09 -54.14 41.45
N LYS A 557 11.30 -54.01 42.02
CA LYS A 557 11.53 -53.35 43.31
C LYS A 557 11.61 -51.85 43.06
N TYR A 558 10.86 -51.04 43.81
CA TYR A 558 10.94 -49.58 43.70
C TYR A 558 11.00 -48.90 45.06
N SER A 559 11.59 -47.71 45.12
CA SER A 559 11.58 -46.86 46.30
C SER A 559 11.37 -45.39 45.91
N VAL A 560 10.62 -44.66 46.74
CA VAL A 560 10.36 -43.22 46.59
C VAL A 560 11.18 -42.49 47.65
N ASP A 561 11.99 -41.51 47.25
CA ASP A 561 12.83 -40.67 48.11
C ASP A 561 13.77 -41.44 49.05
N GLY A 562 14.28 -42.58 48.59
CA GLY A 562 15.10 -43.48 49.42
C GLY A 562 14.32 -44.10 50.59
N GLY A 563 13.00 -44.16 50.49
CA GLY A 563 12.10 -44.83 51.42
C GLY A 563 12.23 -46.35 51.41
N ALA A 564 11.23 -47.04 51.99
CA ALA A 564 11.25 -48.50 52.08
C ALA A 564 10.92 -49.16 50.73
N ASP A 565 11.72 -50.16 50.34
CA ASP A 565 11.49 -50.96 49.13
C ASP A 565 10.06 -51.51 49.05
N GLN A 566 9.40 -51.22 47.94
CA GLN A 566 8.13 -51.78 47.52
C GLN A 566 8.33 -52.67 46.29
N TYR A 567 7.33 -53.49 45.95
CA TYR A 567 7.42 -54.41 44.82
C TYR A 567 6.12 -54.39 44.00
N THR A 568 6.25 -54.44 42.68
CA THR A 568 5.11 -54.50 41.74
C THR A 568 5.34 -55.50 40.61
N THR A 569 4.25 -56.03 40.06
CA THR A 569 4.24 -56.85 38.84
C THR A 569 3.40 -56.21 37.73
N THR A 570 3.01 -54.95 37.89
CA THR A 570 2.15 -54.22 36.94
C THR A 570 2.63 -52.78 36.80
N SER A 571 2.47 -52.25 35.59
CA SER A 571 2.66 -50.83 35.23
C SER A 571 1.30 -50.21 34.88
N PRO A 572 0.98 -48.98 35.32
CA PRO A 572 1.80 -48.10 36.16
C PRO A 572 1.82 -48.47 37.65
N VAL A 573 2.75 -47.88 38.41
CA VAL A 573 2.68 -47.76 39.88
C VAL A 573 2.03 -46.44 40.27
N SER A 574 0.84 -46.50 40.85
CA SER A 574 0.19 -45.30 41.41
C SER A 574 0.77 -44.94 42.77
N LEU A 575 1.51 -43.82 42.81
CA LEU A 575 1.89 -43.14 44.04
C LEU A 575 0.72 -42.23 44.44
N THR A 576 0.43 -42.15 45.73
CA THR A 576 -0.67 -41.32 46.23
C THR A 576 -0.20 -40.46 47.39
N SER A 577 -0.81 -39.29 47.53
CA SER A 577 -0.52 -38.36 48.64
C SER A 577 0.96 -37.97 48.75
N LEU A 578 1.66 -37.80 47.62
CA LEU A 578 2.97 -37.17 47.60
C LEU A 578 2.86 -35.72 48.09
N THR A 579 3.88 -35.24 48.78
CA THR A 579 3.92 -33.86 49.29
C THR A 579 4.43 -32.92 48.22
N ASP A 580 4.11 -31.63 48.27
CA ASP A 580 4.75 -30.68 47.36
C ASP A 580 6.29 -30.69 47.51
N GLY A 581 7.01 -30.67 46.38
CA GLY A 581 8.47 -30.72 46.32
C GLY A 581 9.00 -31.77 45.35
N SER A 582 10.34 -31.87 45.29
CA SER A 582 11.02 -32.84 44.42
C SER A 582 10.95 -34.26 45.00
N HIS A 583 10.62 -35.21 44.14
CA HIS A 583 10.55 -36.64 44.41
C HIS A 583 11.47 -37.42 43.47
N THR A 584 12.12 -38.46 43.97
CA THR A 584 12.91 -39.40 43.16
C THR A 584 12.40 -40.83 43.33
N VAL A 585 12.08 -41.49 42.22
CA VAL A 585 11.68 -42.88 42.18
C VAL A 585 12.82 -43.69 41.57
N THR A 586 13.29 -44.68 42.32
CA THR A 586 14.29 -45.65 41.85
C THR A 586 13.61 -46.99 41.65
N MET A 587 13.94 -47.70 40.57
CA MET A 587 13.38 -49.00 40.21
C MET A 587 14.50 -50.00 39.88
N GLU A 588 14.27 -51.28 40.19
CA GLU A 588 15.19 -52.39 39.91
C GLU A 588 14.42 -53.68 39.61
N LEU A 589 14.83 -54.45 38.61
CA LEU A 589 14.32 -55.82 38.42
C LEU A 589 14.95 -56.78 39.44
N VAL A 590 14.10 -57.52 40.14
CA VAL A 590 14.50 -58.56 41.09
C VAL A 590 13.75 -59.85 40.81
N ASP A 591 14.32 -61.00 41.18
CA ASP A 591 13.62 -62.27 41.11
C ASP A 591 12.42 -62.34 42.09
N MET A 592 11.62 -63.41 41.99
CA MET A 592 10.48 -63.63 42.90
C MET A 592 10.87 -63.86 44.38
N SER A 593 12.17 -63.97 44.69
CA SER A 593 12.71 -64.02 46.06
C SER A 593 13.32 -62.67 46.50
N ASN A 594 13.10 -61.60 45.73
CA ASN A 594 13.59 -60.24 45.94
C ASN A 594 15.11 -60.08 45.85
N LEU A 595 15.79 -60.98 45.14
CA LEU A 595 17.22 -60.85 44.86
C LEU A 595 17.43 -60.13 43.52
N SER A 596 18.38 -59.19 43.51
CA SER A 596 18.84 -58.51 42.30
C SER A 596 19.29 -59.51 41.23
N LEU A 597 19.03 -59.16 39.97
CA LEU A 597 19.64 -59.84 38.83
C LEU A 597 21.15 -59.58 38.79
N ASP A 598 21.88 -60.39 38.02
CA ASP A 598 23.33 -60.24 37.79
C ASP A 598 23.60 -60.11 36.28
N PRO A 599 23.92 -58.91 35.77
CA PRO A 599 24.01 -57.63 36.49
C PRO A 599 22.63 -57.10 36.93
N ALA A 600 22.63 -56.17 37.89
CA ALA A 600 21.40 -55.50 38.32
C ALA A 600 20.87 -54.61 37.19
N VAL A 601 19.55 -54.63 36.99
CA VAL A 601 18.86 -53.84 35.96
C VAL A 601 18.02 -52.80 36.70
N THR A 602 18.43 -51.53 36.60
CA THR A 602 17.89 -50.42 37.39
C THR A 602 17.57 -49.22 36.52
N ASP A 603 16.60 -48.43 36.94
CA ASP A 603 16.31 -47.11 36.35
C ASP A 603 15.78 -46.14 37.43
N ASP A 604 15.88 -44.83 37.19
CA ASP A 604 15.40 -43.81 38.12
C ASP A 604 14.87 -42.54 37.45
N VAL A 605 13.95 -41.86 38.15
CA VAL A 605 13.41 -40.57 37.72
C VAL A 605 13.29 -39.60 38.89
N THR A 606 13.64 -38.34 38.67
CA THR A 606 13.34 -37.23 39.59
C THR A 606 12.29 -36.30 38.97
N PHE A 607 11.22 -35.97 39.69
CA PHE A 607 10.17 -35.01 39.27
C PHE A 607 9.76 -34.10 40.44
N THR A 608 8.91 -33.10 40.22
CA THR A 608 8.42 -32.18 41.27
C THR A 608 6.90 -32.24 41.36
N VAL A 609 6.35 -32.49 42.55
CA VAL A 609 4.91 -32.39 42.83
C VAL A 609 4.59 -30.97 43.30
N ASN A 610 3.56 -30.37 42.75
CA ASN A 610 3.06 -29.05 43.14
C ASN A 610 1.53 -29.04 43.14
N THR A 611 0.91 -29.37 44.28
CA THR A 611 -0.55 -29.48 44.44
C THR A 611 -1.25 -28.21 44.89
N ALA A 612 -0.50 -27.10 45.05
CA ALA A 612 -1.14 -25.82 45.21
C ALA A 612 -2.04 -25.57 43.99
N ALA A 613 -3.35 -25.41 44.22
CA ALA A 613 -4.19 -24.82 43.20
C ALA A 613 -3.55 -23.46 42.87
N PRO A 614 -3.16 -23.19 41.62
CA PRO A 614 -2.67 -21.86 41.26
C PRO A 614 -3.72 -20.87 41.75
N THR A 615 -3.30 -19.90 42.55
CA THR A 615 -4.18 -18.79 42.89
C THR A 615 -4.36 -17.97 41.63
N TYR A 616 -5.60 -17.75 41.23
CA TYR A 616 -5.91 -17.02 40.02
C TYR A 616 -7.13 -16.14 40.25
N THR A 617 -7.19 -15.06 39.48
CA THR A 617 -8.29 -14.12 39.45
C THR A 617 -9.21 -14.53 38.30
N THR A 618 -10.52 -14.63 38.57
CA THR A 618 -11.49 -15.01 37.52
C THR A 618 -11.58 -13.90 36.48
N VAL A 619 -12.00 -14.22 35.25
CA VAL A 619 -12.23 -13.19 34.22
C VAL A 619 -13.26 -12.19 34.72
N TYR A 620 -14.31 -12.67 35.39
CA TYR A 620 -15.30 -11.82 36.05
C TYR A 620 -14.69 -10.83 37.05
N ASP A 621 -13.78 -11.28 37.92
CA ASP A 621 -13.15 -10.39 38.90
C ASP A 621 -12.16 -9.40 38.25
N ILE A 622 -11.58 -9.73 37.09
CA ILE A 622 -10.77 -8.81 36.29
C ILE A 622 -11.65 -7.76 35.61
N GLN A 623 -12.84 -8.14 35.14
CA GLN A 623 -13.67 -7.31 34.25
C GLN A 623 -14.72 -6.49 35.02
N TYR A 624 -15.41 -7.08 36.00
CA TYR A 624 -16.54 -6.44 36.66
C TYR A 624 -16.16 -5.17 37.42
N THR A 625 -16.76 -4.05 37.03
CA THR A 625 -16.61 -2.76 37.70
C THR A 625 -17.94 -2.05 37.92
N GLU A 626 -18.00 -1.22 38.97
CA GLU A 626 -19.05 -0.21 39.15
C GLU A 626 -18.54 1.21 38.78
N ASP A 627 -17.28 1.32 38.33
CA ASP A 627 -16.70 2.58 37.88
C ASP A 627 -17.37 3.03 36.57
N PRO A 628 -17.92 4.26 36.49
CA PRO A 628 -18.53 4.77 35.27
C PRO A 628 -17.60 4.83 34.04
N SER A 629 -16.29 4.75 34.24
CA SER A 629 -15.31 4.69 33.14
C SER A 629 -15.28 3.34 32.42
N GLY A 630 -15.77 2.26 33.03
CA GLY A 630 -15.65 0.90 32.50
C GLY A 630 -14.38 0.18 32.95
N ASN A 631 -13.37 0.94 33.41
CA ASN A 631 -12.06 0.38 33.75
C ASN A 631 -12.09 -0.79 34.73
N SER A 632 -11.25 -1.78 34.41
CA SER A 632 -10.95 -2.94 35.24
C SER A 632 -10.49 -2.54 36.66
N PRO A 633 -11.01 -3.18 37.72
CA PRO A 633 -10.47 -3.04 39.07
C PRO A 633 -9.03 -3.59 39.22
N SER A 634 -8.54 -4.36 38.24
CA SER A 634 -7.20 -4.96 38.21
C SER A 634 -6.20 -4.20 37.34
N ILE A 635 -6.54 -3.00 36.83
CA ILE A 635 -5.61 -2.17 36.03
C ILE A 635 -4.22 -2.02 36.70
N ASP A 636 -3.16 -2.16 35.91
CA ASP A 636 -1.74 -2.15 36.30
C ASP A 636 -1.30 -3.31 37.21
N LEU A 637 -2.15 -4.30 37.47
CA LEU A 637 -1.79 -5.50 38.23
C LEU A 637 -1.42 -6.65 37.30
N GLU A 638 -0.42 -7.42 37.69
CA GLU A 638 -0.13 -8.71 37.07
C GLU A 638 -1.06 -9.78 37.67
N GLU A 639 -1.92 -10.34 36.83
CA GLU A 639 -2.92 -11.33 37.22
C GLU A 639 -2.64 -12.66 36.51
N THR A 640 -2.83 -13.75 37.24
CA THR A 640 -2.97 -15.08 36.65
C THR A 640 -4.45 -15.38 36.52
N THR A 641 -4.92 -15.79 35.34
CA THR A 641 -6.32 -16.18 35.08
C THR A 641 -6.39 -17.49 34.28
N ARG A 642 -7.60 -18.04 34.19
CA ARG A 642 -7.90 -19.26 33.43
C ARG A 642 -9.25 -19.17 32.76
N GLY A 643 -9.32 -19.61 31.51
CA GLY A 643 -10.57 -19.76 30.77
C GLY A 643 -10.42 -20.72 29.60
N ILE A 644 -11.45 -20.74 28.75
CA ILE A 644 -11.48 -21.40 27.45
C ILE A 644 -11.37 -20.34 26.35
N VAL A 645 -10.50 -20.56 25.38
CA VAL A 645 -10.32 -19.65 24.25
C VAL A 645 -11.57 -19.64 23.36
N SER A 646 -12.26 -18.51 23.29
CA SER A 646 -13.52 -18.31 22.57
C SER A 646 -13.34 -17.88 21.12
N GLY A 647 -12.21 -17.24 20.81
CA GLY A 647 -11.77 -16.88 19.46
C GLY A 647 -10.29 -16.48 19.42
N ILE A 648 -9.69 -16.49 18.23
CA ILE A 648 -8.26 -16.24 17.99
C ILE A 648 -8.08 -15.35 16.76
N ASN A 649 -7.14 -14.42 16.78
CA ASN A 649 -6.79 -13.62 15.60
C ASN A 649 -5.33 -13.17 15.62
N GLY A 650 -4.41 -14.01 15.14
CA GLY A 650 -2.98 -13.69 15.13
C GLY A 650 -2.40 -13.67 16.55
N ASP A 651 -1.87 -12.52 16.96
CA ASP A 651 -1.23 -12.21 18.25
C ASP A 651 -2.22 -11.87 19.38
N LYS A 652 -3.50 -12.17 19.17
CA LYS A 652 -4.56 -11.93 20.15
C LYS A 652 -5.54 -13.10 20.20
N PHE A 653 -6.11 -13.34 21.37
CA PHE A 653 -7.22 -14.26 21.57
C PHE A 653 -8.17 -13.75 22.65
N TRP A 654 -9.39 -14.27 22.65
CA TRP A 654 -10.39 -13.97 23.65
C TRP A 654 -10.56 -15.16 24.58
N LEU A 655 -10.60 -14.88 25.87
CA LEU A 655 -10.69 -15.88 26.92
C LEU A 655 -12.02 -15.73 27.66
N GLN A 656 -12.77 -16.83 27.80
CA GLN A 656 -13.99 -16.84 28.62
C GLN A 656 -13.93 -17.92 29.70
N ASP A 657 -14.32 -17.59 30.91
CA ASP A 657 -14.48 -18.55 32.02
C ASP A 657 -15.95 -18.81 32.39
N GLY A 658 -16.89 -18.17 31.69
CA GLY A 658 -18.33 -18.26 31.87
C GLY A 658 -19.11 -17.77 30.64
N ALA A 659 -20.43 -17.72 30.76
CA ALA A 659 -21.33 -17.18 29.73
C ALA A 659 -21.97 -15.88 30.23
N GLY A 660 -22.15 -14.91 29.32
CA GLY A 660 -22.81 -13.65 29.61
C GLY A 660 -21.91 -12.60 30.25
N ALA A 661 -22.53 -11.52 30.71
CA ALA A 661 -21.88 -10.28 31.14
C ALA A 661 -20.63 -10.50 32.01
N TRP A 662 -19.54 -9.83 31.68
CA TRP A 662 -18.23 -9.78 32.37
C TRP A 662 -17.42 -11.09 32.35
N ASN A 663 -17.78 -12.09 31.54
CA ASN A 663 -17.08 -13.37 31.50
C ASN A 663 -16.15 -13.53 30.28
N GLY A 664 -15.76 -12.43 29.64
CA GLY A 664 -14.86 -12.39 28.49
C GLY A 664 -13.75 -11.37 28.71
N VAL A 665 -12.54 -11.68 28.24
CA VAL A 665 -11.41 -10.75 28.27
C VAL A 665 -10.54 -10.93 27.04
N TYR A 666 -10.01 -9.81 26.55
CA TYR A 666 -9.07 -9.76 25.45
C TYR A 666 -7.65 -10.02 25.96
N VAL A 667 -6.90 -10.87 25.25
CA VAL A 667 -5.52 -11.24 25.60
C VAL A 667 -4.60 -10.96 24.44
N TYR A 668 -3.63 -10.05 24.63
CA TYR A 668 -2.59 -9.74 23.65
C TYR A 668 -1.30 -10.48 23.99
N TYR A 669 -0.83 -11.34 23.09
CA TYR A 669 0.29 -12.24 23.35
C TYR A 669 1.23 -12.32 22.13
N THR A 670 2.53 -12.46 22.39
CA THR A 670 3.57 -12.50 21.33
C THR A 670 4.26 -13.87 21.21
N THR A 671 3.87 -14.84 22.05
CA THR A 671 4.46 -16.18 22.09
C THR A 671 3.73 -17.14 21.14
N THR A 672 4.43 -17.71 20.17
CA THR A 672 3.87 -18.65 19.18
C THR A 672 4.50 -20.05 19.27
N PRO A 673 3.73 -21.15 19.08
CA PRO A 673 2.32 -21.17 18.70
C PRO A 673 1.41 -20.70 19.83
N GLY A 674 0.40 -19.90 19.47
CA GLY A 674 -0.64 -19.48 20.39
C GLY A 674 -1.67 -20.58 20.64
N PRO A 675 -2.60 -20.36 21.58
CA PRO A 675 -3.65 -21.33 21.84
C PRO A 675 -4.67 -21.38 20.70
N ALA A 676 -5.31 -22.53 20.54
CA ALA A 676 -6.40 -22.72 19.58
C ALA A 676 -7.77 -22.46 20.24
N ARG A 677 -8.79 -22.13 19.43
CA ARG A 677 -10.18 -22.03 19.90
C ARG A 677 -10.61 -23.34 20.55
N GLY A 678 -11.13 -23.27 21.78
CA GLY A 678 -11.48 -24.43 22.60
C GLY A 678 -10.35 -24.96 23.49
N ASP A 679 -9.15 -24.37 23.46
CA ASP A 679 -8.12 -24.68 24.45
C ASP A 679 -8.48 -24.10 25.82
N SER A 680 -8.23 -24.87 26.89
CA SER A 680 -8.21 -24.35 28.25
C SER A 680 -6.80 -23.86 28.56
N VAL A 681 -6.67 -22.60 28.95
CA VAL A 681 -5.35 -21.97 29.14
C VAL A 681 -5.21 -21.34 30.52
N TRP A 682 -4.02 -21.46 31.09
CA TRP A 682 -3.52 -20.55 32.11
C TRP A 682 -2.84 -19.38 31.42
N VAL A 683 -3.13 -18.15 31.86
CA VAL A 683 -2.52 -16.92 31.34
C VAL A 683 -2.09 -16.07 32.53
N THR A 684 -0.85 -15.61 32.53
CA THR A 684 -0.33 -14.61 33.48
C THR A 684 0.18 -13.41 32.69
N GLY A 685 -0.28 -12.21 33.04
CA GLY A 685 0.13 -10.97 32.40
C GLY A 685 -0.40 -9.75 33.15
N THR A 686 0.01 -8.56 32.73
CA THR A 686 -0.50 -7.31 33.32
C THR A 686 -1.87 -6.96 32.74
N VAL A 687 -2.81 -6.49 33.54
CA VAL A 687 -4.10 -5.97 33.05
C VAL A 687 -3.93 -4.49 32.70
N VAL A 688 -4.34 -4.09 31.50
CA VAL A 688 -4.15 -2.75 30.94
C VAL A 688 -5.45 -2.27 30.30
N GLU A 689 -5.69 -0.97 30.40
CA GLU A 689 -6.70 -0.26 29.60
C GLU A 689 -6.04 0.30 28.35
N TYR A 690 -6.22 -0.36 27.22
CA TYR A 690 -5.64 0.08 25.94
C TYR A 690 -6.74 0.61 25.04
N ASN A 691 -6.78 1.93 24.83
CA ASN A 691 -7.86 2.62 24.09
C ASN A 691 -9.27 2.31 24.64
N ASN A 692 -9.39 2.25 25.98
CA ASN A 692 -10.60 1.88 26.73
C ASN A 692 -11.08 0.43 26.49
N LEU A 693 -10.20 -0.47 26.04
CA LEU A 693 -10.42 -1.92 26.04
C LEU A 693 -9.63 -2.53 27.20
N THR A 694 -10.27 -3.34 28.03
CA THR A 694 -9.58 -4.12 29.07
C THR A 694 -8.85 -5.29 28.43
N GLU A 695 -7.52 -5.23 28.44
CA GLU A 695 -6.65 -6.29 27.91
C GLU A 695 -5.71 -6.89 28.97
N ILE A 696 -5.31 -8.14 28.77
CA ILE A 696 -4.16 -8.73 29.49
C ILE A 696 -2.94 -8.67 28.56
N SER A 697 -1.99 -7.79 28.88
CA SER A 697 -0.73 -7.57 28.17
C SER A 697 0.31 -6.92 29.10
N THR A 698 1.62 -7.16 29.01
CA THR A 698 2.34 -8.20 28.27
C THR A 698 2.26 -9.53 29.02
N ILE A 699 2.07 -10.64 28.30
CA ILE A 699 2.02 -11.98 28.90
C ILE A 699 3.40 -12.43 29.40
N THR A 700 3.47 -12.88 30.65
CA THR A 700 4.67 -13.39 31.31
C THR A 700 4.69 -14.91 31.42
N ASP A 701 3.53 -15.56 31.45
CA ASP A 701 3.40 -17.02 31.37
C ASP A 701 2.08 -17.42 30.69
N MET A 702 2.10 -18.47 29.87
CA MET A 702 0.90 -19.02 29.26
C MET A 702 1.07 -20.52 29.04
N THR A 703 0.13 -21.31 29.54
CA THR A 703 0.17 -22.77 29.46
C THR A 703 -1.18 -23.31 28.97
N VAL A 704 -1.18 -24.04 27.86
CA VAL A 704 -2.34 -24.81 27.40
C VAL A 704 -2.47 -26.07 28.27
N ILE A 705 -3.62 -26.23 28.92
CA ILE A 705 -3.92 -27.34 29.84
C ILE A 705 -4.44 -28.54 29.06
N ASN A 706 -5.42 -28.31 28.19
CA ASN A 706 -6.01 -29.31 27.30
C ASN A 706 -6.78 -28.63 26.17
N SER A 707 -7.01 -29.36 25.08
CA SER A 707 -7.66 -28.86 23.87
C SER A 707 -9.05 -29.45 23.64
N GLY A 708 -9.82 -28.84 22.74
CA GLY A 708 -11.12 -29.35 22.29
C GLY A 708 -12.28 -29.17 23.28
N ASN A 709 -12.14 -28.25 24.23
CA ASN A 709 -13.21 -27.92 25.18
C ASN A 709 -14.32 -27.13 24.49
N THR A 710 -15.55 -27.28 24.98
CA THR A 710 -16.67 -26.48 24.54
C THR A 710 -16.56 -25.05 25.09
N VAL A 711 -16.59 -24.06 24.21
CA VAL A 711 -16.73 -22.65 24.59
C VAL A 711 -18.08 -22.44 25.26
N ALA A 712 -18.14 -21.53 26.24
CA ALA A 712 -19.38 -21.13 26.89
C ALA A 712 -20.42 -20.66 25.84
N ALA A 713 -21.70 -20.94 26.11
CA ALA A 713 -22.77 -20.55 25.20
C ALA A 713 -22.83 -19.03 25.04
N ALA A 714 -23.03 -18.56 23.81
CA ALA A 714 -23.15 -17.16 23.51
C ALA A 714 -24.36 -16.53 24.22
N ALA A 715 -24.23 -15.29 24.69
CA ALA A 715 -25.33 -14.55 25.28
C ALA A 715 -26.27 -14.03 24.17
N GLU A 716 -27.55 -14.40 24.20
CA GLU A 716 -28.55 -13.88 23.26
C GLU A 716 -28.99 -12.47 23.68
N LEU A 717 -28.73 -11.49 22.82
CA LEU A 717 -29.00 -10.07 23.07
C LEU A 717 -29.82 -9.44 21.95
N ALA A 718 -30.50 -8.34 22.27
CA ALA A 718 -31.04 -7.42 21.27
C ALA A 718 -29.91 -6.54 20.73
N THR A 719 -29.97 -6.11 19.46
CA THR A 719 -28.85 -5.38 18.83
C THR A 719 -28.45 -4.11 19.60
N GLY A 720 -29.43 -3.36 20.12
CA GLY A 720 -29.17 -2.16 20.93
C GLY A 720 -28.69 -2.42 22.36
N SER A 721 -28.50 -3.68 22.78
CA SER A 721 -27.99 -4.06 24.11
C SER A 721 -26.57 -4.60 24.09
N VAL A 722 -25.93 -4.70 22.92
CA VAL A 722 -24.57 -5.26 22.78
C VAL A 722 -23.50 -4.26 23.17
N GLY A 723 -23.63 -3.00 22.72
CA GLY A 723 -22.60 -1.97 22.86
C GLY A 723 -22.52 -1.36 24.26
N VAL A 724 -22.15 -2.17 25.24
CA VAL A 724 -21.92 -1.79 26.64
C VAL A 724 -20.77 -2.61 27.22
N GLU A 725 -20.07 -2.00 28.18
CA GLU A 725 -18.88 -2.57 28.85
C GLU A 725 -19.05 -4.02 29.30
N GLU A 726 -20.21 -4.34 29.85
CA GLU A 726 -20.43 -5.67 30.42
C GLU A 726 -20.33 -6.82 29.40
N TYR A 727 -20.40 -6.53 28.10
CA TYR A 727 -20.22 -7.55 27.06
C TYR A 727 -18.86 -7.48 26.37
N GLU A 728 -17.97 -6.55 26.72
CA GLU A 728 -16.62 -6.49 26.14
C GLU A 728 -15.91 -7.85 26.22
N GLY A 729 -15.41 -8.33 25.08
CA GLY A 729 -14.73 -9.63 24.95
C GLY A 729 -15.62 -10.87 25.13
N VAL A 730 -16.92 -10.70 25.39
CA VAL A 730 -17.89 -11.78 25.57
C VAL A 730 -18.41 -12.28 24.23
N LEU A 731 -18.64 -13.58 24.12
CA LEU A 731 -19.30 -14.19 22.97
C LEU A 731 -20.82 -13.93 23.05
N VAL A 732 -21.37 -13.25 22.05
CA VAL A 732 -22.79 -12.88 21.98
C VAL A 732 -23.44 -13.41 20.70
N THR A 733 -24.77 -13.51 20.70
CA THR A 733 -25.58 -13.79 19.51
C THR A 733 -26.69 -12.76 19.40
N VAL A 734 -26.83 -12.16 18.22
CA VAL A 734 -27.92 -11.23 17.89
C VAL A 734 -28.67 -11.68 16.64
N THR A 735 -29.91 -11.23 16.47
CA THR A 735 -30.65 -11.38 15.22
C THR A 735 -31.25 -10.05 14.82
N GLY A 736 -30.82 -9.49 13.68
CA GLY A 736 -31.24 -8.19 13.19
C GLY A 736 -31.42 -8.15 11.68
N VAL A 737 -31.88 -7.03 11.15
CA VAL A 737 -31.92 -6.74 9.71
C VAL A 737 -30.64 -5.98 9.36
N CYS A 738 -29.99 -6.37 8.26
CA CYS A 738 -28.88 -5.61 7.70
C CYS A 738 -29.41 -4.27 7.16
N THR A 739 -29.12 -3.18 7.86
CA THR A 739 -29.57 -1.82 7.51
C THR A 739 -28.57 -1.11 6.62
N ASN A 740 -27.29 -1.42 6.75
CA ASN A 740 -26.23 -1.01 5.84
C ASN A 740 -25.27 -2.20 5.60
N ALA A 741 -25.12 -2.60 4.34
CA ALA A 741 -24.24 -3.72 3.95
C ALA A 741 -22.77 -3.30 3.80
N ASP A 742 -22.50 -1.99 3.77
CA ASP A 742 -21.15 -1.41 3.72
C ASP A 742 -21.13 -0.16 4.60
N ALA A 743 -20.87 -0.38 5.88
CA ALA A 743 -20.69 0.68 6.87
C ALA A 743 -19.27 1.28 6.84
N GLY A 744 -18.46 0.94 5.82
CA GLY A 744 -17.04 1.30 5.74
C GLY A 744 -16.14 0.29 6.45
N TYR A 745 -14.85 0.30 6.10
CA TYR A 745 -13.80 -0.54 6.69
C TYR A 745 -14.11 -2.05 6.80
N GLY A 746 -14.92 -2.60 5.88
CA GLY A 746 -15.29 -4.03 5.91
C GLY A 746 -16.47 -4.37 6.84
N MET A 747 -17.08 -3.36 7.46
CA MET A 747 -18.16 -3.54 8.44
C MET A 747 -19.56 -3.50 7.81
N PHE A 748 -20.52 -4.14 8.48
CA PHE A 748 -21.96 -3.99 8.19
C PHE A 748 -22.78 -3.70 9.45
N GLU A 749 -23.94 -3.08 9.28
CA GLU A 749 -24.84 -2.67 10.37
C GLU A 749 -26.04 -3.62 10.50
N LEU A 750 -26.33 -4.06 11.73
CA LEU A 750 -27.54 -4.81 12.09
C LEU A 750 -28.45 -4.03 13.03
N ASN A 751 -29.76 -4.16 12.82
CA ASN A 751 -30.77 -3.56 13.69
C ASN A 751 -32.02 -4.45 13.84
N ASP A 752 -32.44 -4.71 15.06
CA ASP A 752 -33.68 -5.43 15.41
C ASP A 752 -34.81 -4.50 15.89
N CYS A 753 -34.64 -3.18 15.69
CA CYS A 753 -35.43 -2.06 16.21
C CYS A 753 -35.12 -1.63 17.66
N SER A 754 -34.23 -2.32 18.38
CA SER A 754 -33.79 -1.88 19.72
C SER A 754 -32.59 -0.92 19.69
N GLY A 755 -31.91 -0.81 18.55
CA GLY A 755 -30.67 -0.05 18.36
C GLY A 755 -29.77 -0.73 17.33
N THR A 756 -28.82 -0.01 16.75
CA THR A 756 -27.88 -0.58 15.76
C THR A 756 -26.65 -1.19 16.45
N ILE A 757 -26.01 -2.16 15.80
CA ILE A 757 -24.70 -2.69 16.17
C ILE A 757 -23.89 -2.99 14.91
N LEU A 758 -22.59 -2.74 14.94
CA LEU A 758 -21.66 -3.04 13.86
C LEU A 758 -21.18 -4.50 13.95
N VAL A 759 -20.91 -5.09 12.80
CA VAL A 759 -20.27 -6.39 12.66
C VAL A 759 -19.06 -6.22 11.75
N ASP A 760 -17.88 -6.60 12.23
CA ASP A 760 -16.58 -6.28 11.61
C ASP A 760 -15.91 -7.53 11.01
N ASP A 761 -15.13 -7.36 9.95
CA ASP A 761 -14.50 -8.45 9.18
C ASP A 761 -13.13 -8.90 9.71
N VAL A 762 -12.67 -8.29 10.80
CA VAL A 762 -11.38 -8.55 11.49
C VAL A 762 -11.06 -10.04 11.69
N MET A 763 -12.07 -10.88 11.97
CA MET A 763 -11.91 -12.33 12.12
C MET A 763 -12.51 -13.13 10.94
N TYR A 764 -13.64 -12.68 10.40
CA TYR A 764 -14.31 -13.32 9.28
C TYR A 764 -15.08 -12.29 8.44
N ALA A 765 -14.68 -12.16 7.17
CA ALA A 765 -15.35 -11.32 6.19
C ALA A 765 -16.63 -11.98 5.65
N ALA A 766 -17.78 -11.51 6.11
CA ALA A 766 -19.08 -11.97 5.64
C ALA A 766 -19.60 -11.11 4.48
N THR A 767 -20.13 -11.75 3.42
CA THR A 767 -20.88 -11.03 2.39
C THR A 767 -22.36 -10.98 2.77
N VAL A 768 -22.89 -9.78 2.95
CA VAL A 768 -24.29 -9.56 3.38
C VAL A 768 -25.08 -8.74 2.36
N VAL A 769 -26.41 -8.83 2.44
CA VAL A 769 -27.34 -8.12 1.58
C VAL A 769 -28.22 -7.21 2.44
N ALA A 770 -28.20 -5.91 2.15
CA ALA A 770 -29.07 -4.95 2.83
C ALA A 770 -30.55 -5.36 2.70
N GLY A 771 -31.27 -5.33 3.82
CA GLY A 771 -32.66 -5.77 3.94
C GLY A 771 -32.87 -7.26 4.27
N ASN A 772 -31.83 -8.10 4.18
CA ASN A 772 -31.89 -9.46 4.73
C ASN A 772 -31.76 -9.44 6.25
N SER A 773 -32.34 -10.44 6.92
CA SER A 773 -32.11 -10.69 8.34
C SER A 773 -30.95 -11.64 8.52
N TYR A 774 -30.10 -11.36 9.50
CA TYR A 774 -28.96 -12.20 9.86
C TYR A 774 -29.02 -12.55 11.34
N THR A 775 -28.67 -13.79 11.66
CA THR A 775 -28.29 -14.20 13.02
C THR A 775 -26.78 -14.26 13.07
N VAL A 776 -26.18 -13.41 13.91
CA VAL A 776 -24.71 -13.29 14.03
C VAL A 776 -24.29 -13.69 15.44
N THR A 777 -23.34 -14.61 15.54
CA THR A 777 -22.64 -14.98 16.77
C THR A 777 -21.20 -14.47 16.67
N GLY A 778 -20.67 -13.79 17.68
CA GLY A 778 -19.31 -13.27 17.63
C GLY A 778 -18.85 -12.68 18.94
N LEU A 779 -17.59 -12.28 18.98
CA LEU A 779 -16.98 -11.66 20.16
C LEU A 779 -17.24 -10.16 20.12
N VAL A 780 -17.69 -9.58 21.22
CA VAL A 780 -17.83 -8.11 21.29
C VAL A 780 -16.45 -7.49 21.44
N ASP A 781 -16.20 -6.46 20.64
CA ASP A 781 -14.95 -5.70 20.63
C ASP A 781 -15.28 -4.21 20.72
N TYR A 782 -14.41 -3.45 21.39
CA TYR A 782 -14.46 -2.00 21.43
C TYR A 782 -13.18 -1.44 20.82
N SER A 783 -13.30 -0.73 19.71
CA SER A 783 -12.16 -0.13 19.03
C SER A 783 -12.59 1.09 18.22
N PHE A 784 -11.72 2.10 18.13
CA PHE A 784 -12.00 3.36 17.42
C PHE A 784 -13.30 4.05 17.86
N GLU A 785 -13.59 4.00 19.18
CA GLU A 785 -14.80 4.55 19.79
C GLU A 785 -16.12 3.85 19.40
N GLU A 786 -16.04 2.68 18.77
CA GLU A 786 -17.20 1.92 18.26
C GLU A 786 -17.28 0.51 18.87
N TRP A 787 -18.51 0.07 19.15
CA TRP A 787 -18.82 -1.30 19.58
C TRP A 787 -19.12 -2.20 18.39
N LYS A 788 -18.50 -3.38 18.35
CA LYS A 788 -18.53 -4.29 17.21
C LYS A 788 -18.72 -5.73 17.64
N ILE A 789 -19.24 -6.56 16.74
CA ILE A 789 -19.24 -8.02 16.87
C ILE A 789 -18.26 -8.60 15.86
N LEU A 790 -17.35 -9.45 16.33
CA LEU A 790 -16.35 -10.16 15.52
C LEU A 790 -16.81 -11.61 15.29
N PRO A 791 -17.47 -11.92 14.16
CA PRO A 791 -17.80 -13.30 13.80
C PRO A 791 -16.52 -14.09 13.54
N ARG A 792 -16.44 -15.32 14.04
CA ARG A 792 -15.19 -16.08 14.03
C ARG A 792 -15.01 -16.92 12.77
N ASP A 793 -16.10 -17.30 12.12
CA ASP A 793 -16.11 -18.07 10.87
C ASP A 793 -17.50 -18.02 10.19
N ALA A 794 -17.66 -18.73 9.07
CA ALA A 794 -18.91 -18.76 8.32
C ALA A 794 -20.12 -19.31 9.09
N ALA A 795 -19.92 -20.14 10.11
CA ALA A 795 -21.03 -20.68 10.90
C ALA A 795 -21.62 -19.64 11.87
N ASP A 796 -20.85 -18.59 12.17
CA ASP A 796 -21.22 -17.48 13.02
C ASP A 796 -22.10 -16.44 12.31
N VAL A 797 -22.29 -16.52 10.99
CA VAL A 797 -23.14 -15.59 10.22
C VAL A 797 -24.18 -16.35 9.40
N ILE A 798 -25.43 -16.35 9.88
CA ILE A 798 -26.53 -17.08 9.26
C ILE A 798 -27.46 -16.09 8.54
N ASP A 799 -27.54 -16.18 7.20
CA ASP A 799 -28.53 -15.45 6.40
C ASP A 799 -29.91 -16.09 6.54
N ASN A 800 -30.84 -15.36 7.19
CA ASN A 800 -32.23 -15.78 7.36
C ASN A 800 -33.12 -15.37 6.17
N GLY A 801 -32.53 -14.75 5.13
CA GLY A 801 -33.19 -14.25 3.93
C GLY A 801 -33.79 -12.85 4.09
N ALA A 802 -34.45 -12.38 3.04
CA ALA A 802 -35.12 -11.07 3.02
C ALA A 802 -36.08 -10.94 4.22
N SER A 803 -35.87 -9.93 5.05
CA SER A 803 -36.73 -9.67 6.20
C SER A 803 -38.13 -9.28 5.73
N THR A 804 -39.16 -9.84 6.35
CA THR A 804 -40.55 -9.38 6.19
C THR A 804 -41.04 -8.60 7.40
N THR A 805 -40.17 -8.39 8.40
CA THR A 805 -40.52 -7.69 9.62
C THR A 805 -40.47 -6.19 9.37
N PRO A 806 -41.54 -5.44 9.66
CA PRO A 806 -41.54 -3.98 9.61
C PRO A 806 -40.38 -3.40 10.43
N LEU A 807 -39.67 -2.43 9.87
CA LEU A 807 -38.59 -1.71 10.53
C LEU A 807 -38.82 -0.20 10.37
N LEU A 808 -38.49 0.54 11.43
CA LEU A 808 -38.61 1.99 11.52
C LEU A 808 -37.29 2.53 12.10
N THR A 809 -36.64 3.44 11.38
CA THR A 809 -35.40 4.09 11.82
C THR A 809 -35.51 5.61 11.68
N ILE A 810 -34.88 6.36 12.59
CA ILE A 810 -34.79 7.83 12.55
C ILE A 810 -33.40 8.19 12.05
N SER A 811 -33.30 9.06 11.04
CA SER A 811 -32.03 9.49 10.44
C SER A 811 -31.64 10.93 10.82
N SER A 812 -32.60 11.76 11.22
CA SER A 812 -32.33 13.14 11.65
C SER A 812 -33.44 13.62 12.60
N PRO A 813 -33.14 14.46 13.61
CA PRO A 813 -31.79 14.81 14.06
C PRO A 813 -31.05 13.61 14.64
N ALA A 814 -29.72 13.69 14.73
CA ALA A 814 -28.95 12.67 15.44
C ALA A 814 -29.34 12.65 16.93
N ASN A 815 -29.25 11.47 17.56
CA ASN A 815 -29.54 11.37 18.99
C ASN A 815 -28.53 12.20 19.79
N SER A 816 -29.02 12.90 20.81
CA SER A 816 -28.30 13.88 21.62
C SER A 816 -27.83 15.15 20.89
N ALA A 817 -28.20 15.37 19.63
CA ALA A 817 -27.79 16.57 18.89
C ALA A 817 -28.27 17.86 19.55
N THR A 818 -27.52 18.96 19.38
CA THR A 818 -28.00 20.31 19.71
C THR A 818 -28.46 21.02 18.44
N VAL A 819 -29.68 21.56 18.45
CA VAL A 819 -30.28 22.27 17.32
C VAL A 819 -30.63 23.70 17.72
N TYR A 820 -30.34 24.66 16.85
CA TYR A 820 -30.45 26.10 17.16
C TYR A 820 -31.72 26.75 16.59
N THR A 821 -32.75 25.93 16.34
CA THR A 821 -34.01 26.35 15.73
C THR A 821 -35.19 25.77 16.49
N ALA A 822 -36.28 26.54 16.59
CA ALA A 822 -37.53 26.10 17.19
C ALA A 822 -38.31 25.12 16.30
N ASN A 823 -37.88 24.95 15.04
CA ASN A 823 -38.49 24.05 14.08
C ASN A 823 -37.47 23.02 13.63
N VAL A 824 -37.79 21.74 13.80
CA VAL A 824 -36.90 20.61 13.55
C VAL A 824 -37.63 19.61 12.66
N ASP A 825 -36.99 19.21 11.56
CA ASP A 825 -37.47 18.12 10.73
C ASP A 825 -36.93 16.80 11.28
N VAL A 826 -37.82 15.88 11.64
CA VAL A 826 -37.46 14.52 12.04
C VAL A 826 -37.59 13.60 10.84
N GLU A 827 -36.45 13.24 10.25
CA GLU A 827 -36.37 12.31 9.13
C GLU A 827 -36.33 10.87 9.65
N PHE A 828 -37.01 9.99 8.92
CA PHE A 828 -37.18 8.59 9.29
C PHE A 828 -37.42 7.76 8.04
N SER A 829 -37.03 6.49 8.10
CA SER A 829 -37.25 5.50 7.05
C SER A 829 -38.09 4.35 7.57
N VAL A 830 -38.86 3.74 6.67
CA VAL A 830 -39.69 2.57 6.98
C VAL A 830 -39.44 1.51 5.91
N SER A 831 -39.08 0.31 6.33
CA SER A 831 -38.96 -0.84 5.45
C SER A 831 -39.93 -1.94 5.85
N ASN A 832 -40.26 -2.82 4.88
CA ASN A 832 -41.21 -3.94 5.05
C ASN A 832 -42.60 -3.56 5.59
N PHE A 833 -42.97 -2.29 5.41
CA PHE A 833 -44.24 -1.71 5.83
C PHE A 833 -44.56 -0.49 4.99
N VAL A 834 -45.63 -0.53 4.20
CA VAL A 834 -45.99 0.54 3.27
C VAL A 834 -46.85 1.58 3.96
N LEU A 835 -46.28 2.76 4.23
CA LEU A 835 -47.03 3.88 4.79
C LEU A 835 -48.18 4.31 3.86
N GLY A 836 -49.34 4.58 4.47
CA GLY A 836 -50.59 4.91 3.78
C GLY A 836 -51.37 3.71 3.24
N THR A 837 -50.78 2.50 3.20
CA THR A 837 -51.47 1.27 2.78
C THR A 837 -51.56 0.26 3.91
N ASP A 838 -50.42 -0.13 4.48
CA ASP A 838 -50.32 -1.07 5.59
C ASP A 838 -50.61 -0.37 6.93
N GLY A 839 -50.17 0.89 7.05
CA GLY A 839 -50.40 1.71 8.23
C GLY A 839 -49.76 3.09 8.15
N GLN A 840 -49.44 3.66 9.31
CA GLN A 840 -48.89 5.01 9.45
C GLN A 840 -47.97 5.09 10.68
N VAL A 841 -47.18 6.15 10.79
CA VAL A 841 -46.35 6.42 11.96
C VAL A 841 -47.15 7.26 12.94
N ALA A 842 -47.39 6.73 14.13
CA ALA A 842 -47.82 7.49 15.30
C ALA A 842 -46.59 8.19 15.89
N TRP A 843 -46.69 9.46 16.24
CA TRP A 843 -45.59 10.18 16.86
C TRP A 843 -46.05 11.19 17.90
N ASP A 844 -45.21 11.44 18.90
CA ASP A 844 -45.39 12.51 19.89
C ASP A 844 -44.05 13.16 20.24
N VAL A 845 -44.15 14.36 20.81
CA VAL A 845 -43.02 15.11 21.36
C VAL A 845 -43.26 15.27 22.85
N ASP A 846 -42.27 14.88 23.65
CA ASP A 846 -42.25 14.96 25.11
C ASP A 846 -43.46 14.31 25.80
N GLY A 847 -43.98 13.21 25.24
CA GLY A 847 -45.18 12.55 25.76
C GLY A 847 -46.46 13.37 25.55
N GLY A 848 -46.44 14.27 24.58
CA GLY A 848 -47.55 15.13 24.17
C GLY A 848 -48.70 14.36 23.48
N ALA A 849 -49.55 15.10 22.77
CA ALA A 849 -50.65 14.48 22.03
C ALA A 849 -50.11 13.76 20.78
N THR A 850 -50.41 12.46 20.65
CA THR A 850 -50.03 11.66 19.49
C THR A 850 -50.65 12.20 18.19
N ALA A 851 -49.80 12.43 17.20
CA ALA A 851 -50.14 12.74 15.81
C ALA A 851 -49.76 11.56 14.90
N TYR A 852 -50.18 11.62 13.63
CA TYR A 852 -49.95 10.53 12.67
C TYR A 852 -49.49 11.08 11.32
N VAL A 853 -48.51 10.40 10.70
CA VAL A 853 -47.99 10.74 9.36
C VAL A 853 -47.82 9.50 8.49
N THR A 854 -47.90 9.70 7.18
CA THR A 854 -47.69 8.66 6.16
C THR A 854 -46.48 8.95 5.26
N ALA A 855 -45.69 9.96 5.61
CA ALA A 855 -44.48 10.34 4.88
C ALA A 855 -43.48 11.01 5.84
N SER A 856 -42.21 10.98 5.44
CA SER A 856 -41.08 11.65 6.08
C SER A 856 -40.71 12.93 5.31
N PRO A 857 -40.21 14.00 5.96
CA PRO A 857 -40.00 14.16 7.41
C PRO A 857 -41.25 14.53 8.20
N ILE A 858 -41.18 14.41 9.53
CA ILE A 858 -42.10 15.06 10.48
C ILE A 858 -41.58 16.47 10.78
N ASN A 859 -42.34 17.50 10.43
CA ASN A 859 -42.01 18.88 10.78
C ASN A 859 -42.52 19.22 12.20
N VAL A 860 -41.61 19.24 13.17
CA VAL A 860 -41.89 19.62 14.56
C VAL A 860 -41.67 21.13 14.70
N ILE A 861 -42.67 21.87 15.16
CA ILE A 861 -42.62 23.34 15.23
C ILE A 861 -42.80 23.87 16.64
N GLY A 862 -42.18 25.01 16.92
CA GLY A 862 -42.38 25.76 18.16
C GLY A 862 -41.77 25.10 19.40
N LEU A 863 -40.69 24.36 19.24
CA LEU A 863 -39.89 23.84 20.34
C LEU A 863 -39.26 24.98 21.15
N THR A 864 -39.01 24.73 22.43
CA THR A 864 -38.46 25.70 23.39
C THR A 864 -37.04 25.33 23.78
N ASP A 865 -36.28 26.22 24.41
CA ASP A 865 -34.97 25.82 24.96
C ASP A 865 -35.08 24.62 25.91
N GLY A 866 -34.22 23.62 25.70
CA GLY A 866 -34.13 22.41 26.51
C GLY A 866 -34.12 21.11 25.71
N SER A 867 -34.05 20.00 26.43
CA SER A 867 -34.09 18.65 25.85
C SER A 867 -35.52 18.30 25.42
N HIS A 868 -35.64 17.75 24.22
CA HIS A 868 -36.87 17.27 23.61
C HIS A 868 -36.70 15.82 23.16
N THR A 869 -37.74 15.01 23.37
CA THR A 869 -37.78 13.61 22.91
C THR A 869 -38.93 13.41 21.95
N VAL A 870 -38.64 12.86 20.77
CA VAL A 870 -39.64 12.49 19.77
C VAL A 870 -39.73 10.96 19.71
N ASN A 871 -40.93 10.44 19.97
CA ASN A 871 -41.24 9.01 19.90
C ASN A 871 -42.01 8.72 18.62
N LEU A 872 -41.64 7.69 17.88
CA LEU A 872 -42.35 7.17 16.71
C LEU A 872 -42.74 5.70 16.95
N GLU A 873 -43.92 5.30 16.46
CA GLU A 873 -44.43 3.92 16.49
C GLU A 873 -45.17 3.60 15.19
N LEU A 874 -44.92 2.44 14.59
CA LEU A 874 -45.76 1.94 13.49
C LEU A 874 -47.11 1.44 14.03
N VAL A 875 -48.20 1.96 13.46
CA VAL A 875 -49.56 1.55 13.76
C VAL A 875 -50.32 1.22 12.49
N ASP A 876 -51.39 0.44 12.59
CA ASP A 876 -52.29 0.22 11.46
C ASP A 876 -53.06 1.50 11.06
N MET A 877 -53.74 1.47 9.93
CA MET A 877 -54.55 2.62 9.45
C MET A 877 -55.74 3.00 10.36
N SER A 878 -56.03 2.19 11.39
CA SER A 878 -57.05 2.44 12.42
C SER A 878 -56.43 2.86 13.76
N ASN A 879 -55.13 3.16 13.79
CA ASN A 879 -54.34 3.60 14.94
C ASN A 879 -54.12 2.53 16.02
N ASN A 880 -54.20 1.25 15.67
CA ASN A 880 -53.84 0.17 16.59
C ASN A 880 -52.35 -0.18 16.44
N THR A 881 -51.66 -0.38 17.56
CA THR A 881 -50.30 -0.95 17.61
C THR A 881 -50.24 -2.29 16.89
N LEU A 882 -49.16 -2.53 16.16
CA LEU A 882 -48.88 -3.81 15.52
C LEU A 882 -48.74 -4.94 16.56
N ALA A 883 -48.87 -6.20 16.12
CA ALA A 883 -48.78 -7.36 17.03
C ALA A 883 -47.41 -7.43 17.76
N THR A 884 -46.35 -7.05 17.07
CA THR A 884 -45.04 -6.72 17.65
C THR A 884 -44.88 -5.21 17.48
N PRO A 885 -44.82 -4.41 18.58
CA PRO A 885 -44.60 -2.97 18.47
C PRO A 885 -43.28 -2.68 17.76
N VAL A 886 -43.30 -1.73 16.83
CA VAL A 886 -42.10 -1.25 16.13
C VAL A 886 -41.99 0.23 16.42
N THR A 887 -40.98 0.60 17.22
CA THR A 887 -40.81 1.94 17.78
C THR A 887 -39.42 2.47 17.49
N ALA A 888 -39.30 3.78 17.33
CA ALA A 888 -38.02 4.48 17.28
C ALA A 888 -38.12 5.77 18.11
N THR A 889 -37.06 6.14 18.81
CA THR A 889 -37.03 7.33 19.65
C THR A 889 -35.76 8.13 19.37
N VAL A 890 -35.87 9.45 19.35
CA VAL A 890 -34.74 10.37 19.29
C VAL A 890 -34.88 11.42 20.38
N THR A 891 -33.77 11.71 21.08
CA THR A 891 -33.68 12.84 22.00
C THR A 891 -32.70 13.85 21.46
N PHE A 892 -33.01 15.14 21.51
CA PHE A 892 -32.12 16.24 21.09
C PHE A 892 -32.34 17.47 21.97
N THR A 893 -31.41 18.42 21.95
CA THR A 893 -31.49 19.66 22.73
C THR A 893 -31.74 20.84 21.81
N VAL A 894 -32.79 21.62 22.06
CA VAL A 894 -33.00 22.89 21.39
C VAL A 894 -32.33 23.99 22.19
N ASP A 895 -31.47 24.77 21.54
CA ASP A 895 -30.83 25.96 22.09
C ASP A 895 -31.09 27.18 21.20
N LEU A 896 -32.16 27.92 21.47
CA LEU A 896 -32.53 29.12 20.73
C LEU A 896 -31.64 30.33 21.06
N SER A 897 -30.73 30.21 22.04
CA SER A 897 -29.72 31.24 22.28
C SER A 897 -28.66 31.27 21.18
N GLY A 898 -28.61 30.21 20.35
CA GLY A 898 -27.65 30.03 19.28
C GLY A 898 -26.31 29.55 19.80
N PRO A 899 -25.41 29.13 18.91
CA PRO A 899 -24.08 28.68 19.33
C PRO A 899 -23.28 29.84 19.93
N VAL A 900 -22.44 29.54 20.92
CA VAL A 900 -21.47 30.49 21.46
C VAL A 900 -20.25 30.51 20.54
N TYR A 901 -20.02 31.65 19.88
CA TYR A 901 -18.88 31.78 18.98
C TYR A 901 -17.58 32.05 19.74
N THR A 902 -16.53 31.31 19.38
CA THR A 902 -15.15 31.59 19.75
C THR A 902 -14.55 32.55 18.73
N SER A 903 -13.81 33.55 19.18
CA SER A 903 -13.10 34.42 18.25
C SER A 903 -11.83 33.72 17.72
N ILE A 904 -11.47 33.95 16.46
CA ILE A 904 -10.24 33.39 15.87
C ILE A 904 -9.03 33.82 16.68
N SER A 905 -9.02 35.05 17.19
CA SER A 905 -7.95 35.53 18.07
C SER A 905 -7.84 34.73 19.36
N ASP A 906 -8.94 34.25 19.93
CA ASP A 906 -8.87 33.41 21.13
C ASP A 906 -8.32 32.02 20.78
N ILE A 907 -8.76 31.42 19.67
CA ILE A 907 -8.25 30.13 19.16
C ILE A 907 -6.74 30.19 18.94
N GLN A 908 -6.27 31.30 18.36
CA GLN A 908 -4.87 31.54 18.03
C GLN A 908 -3.98 31.89 19.25
N ASN A 909 -4.54 32.41 20.35
CA ASN A 909 -3.76 32.81 21.53
C ASN A 909 -3.85 31.83 22.72
N GLU A 910 -4.93 31.06 22.80
CA GLU A 910 -5.14 30.02 23.79
C GLU A 910 -5.34 28.72 23.01
N ILE A 911 -4.31 27.87 22.91
CA ILE A 911 -4.44 26.53 22.33
C ILE A 911 -5.50 25.79 23.15
N ALA A 912 -6.73 25.82 22.67
CA ALA A 912 -7.87 25.12 23.21
C ALA A 912 -8.14 23.97 22.26
N THR A 913 -7.75 22.76 22.66
CA THR A 913 -8.20 21.54 21.97
C THR A 913 -9.72 21.41 22.18
N GLY A 914 -10.49 21.22 21.12
CA GLY A 914 -11.93 20.93 21.19
C GLY A 914 -12.79 21.63 20.14
N ASP A 915 -14.10 21.39 20.24
CA ASP A 915 -15.09 21.88 19.28
C ASP A 915 -15.42 23.36 19.49
N VAL A 916 -15.44 24.12 18.40
CA VAL A 916 -15.74 25.55 18.41
C VAL A 916 -16.75 25.92 17.33
N TRP A 917 -17.47 27.00 17.61
CA TRP A 917 -18.25 27.71 16.61
C TRP A 917 -17.50 28.98 16.20
N VAL A 918 -17.24 29.14 14.92
CA VAL A 918 -16.59 30.33 14.36
C VAL A 918 -17.50 30.97 13.33
N ARG A 919 -17.59 32.30 13.38
CA ARG A 919 -18.20 33.10 12.31
C ARG A 919 -17.17 34.10 11.78
N ALA A 920 -16.87 34.02 10.50
CA ALA A 920 -15.81 34.81 9.87
C ALA A 920 -16.06 35.03 8.37
N VAL A 921 -15.22 35.84 7.74
CA VAL A 921 -15.26 36.12 6.30
C VAL A 921 -14.14 35.35 5.62
N VAL A 922 -14.45 34.69 4.51
CA VAL A 922 -13.48 33.92 3.71
C VAL A 922 -12.48 34.87 3.07
N SER A 923 -11.20 34.75 3.45
CA SER A 923 -10.11 35.61 2.99
C SER A 923 -9.37 35.03 1.81
N ALA A 924 -9.30 33.70 1.68
CA ALA A 924 -8.77 32.97 0.53
C ALA A 924 -9.50 31.63 0.41
N ASN A 925 -9.61 31.08 -0.80
CA ASN A 925 -10.10 29.71 -1.01
C ASN A 925 -9.19 29.02 -2.04
N PHE A 926 -8.59 27.90 -1.65
CA PHE A 926 -7.73 27.07 -2.49
C PHE A 926 -8.29 25.66 -2.68
N ASN A 927 -9.48 25.37 -2.15
CA ASN A 927 -10.10 24.06 -2.20
C ASN A 927 -10.32 23.62 -3.66
N GLY A 928 -9.70 22.50 -4.05
CA GLY A 928 -9.78 21.92 -5.39
C GLY A 928 -8.76 22.46 -6.40
N SER A 929 -7.76 23.23 -5.95
CA SER A 929 -6.59 23.59 -6.75
C SER A 929 -5.50 22.52 -6.68
N ASP A 930 -4.51 22.58 -7.56
CA ASP A 930 -3.41 21.60 -7.65
C ASP A 930 -2.64 21.41 -6.32
N TYR A 931 -2.70 22.39 -5.41
CA TYR A 931 -1.93 22.42 -4.18
C TYR A 931 -2.76 22.76 -2.92
N GLY A 932 -4.10 22.78 -2.99
CA GLY A 932 -4.96 23.30 -1.91
C GLY A 932 -6.13 22.41 -1.49
N GLU A 933 -6.23 22.14 -0.18
CA GLU A 933 -7.23 21.27 0.45
C GLU A 933 -8.12 22.02 1.47
N GLY A 934 -8.49 23.27 1.16
CA GLY A 934 -9.29 24.08 2.08
C GLY A 934 -9.32 25.57 1.77
N TYR A 935 -9.71 26.36 2.77
CA TYR A 935 -9.87 27.80 2.65
C TYR A 935 -9.49 28.54 3.94
N TYR A 936 -9.26 29.84 3.84
CA TYR A 936 -8.88 30.70 4.96
C TYR A 936 -10.03 31.62 5.31
N ILE A 937 -10.27 31.78 6.61
CA ILE A 937 -11.28 32.71 7.13
C ILE A 937 -10.63 33.70 8.10
N GLN A 938 -11.16 34.92 8.16
CA GLN A 938 -10.64 35.94 9.06
C GLN A 938 -11.72 36.82 9.71
N GLN A 939 -11.43 37.27 10.94
CA GLN A 939 -12.24 38.19 11.73
C GLN A 939 -11.62 39.59 11.75
N GLY A 940 -11.60 40.25 10.59
CA GLY A 940 -10.92 41.54 10.43
C GLY A 940 -9.51 41.39 9.88
N GLY A 941 -8.69 42.43 10.03
CA GLY A 941 -7.27 42.42 9.66
C GLY A 941 -6.38 42.65 10.88
N GLY A 942 -5.11 42.35 10.76
CA GLY A 942 -4.13 42.38 11.85
C GLY A 942 -3.78 40.98 12.38
N ALA A 943 -2.73 40.92 13.20
CA ALA A 943 -2.21 39.68 13.77
C ALA A 943 -3.28 38.84 14.50
N TRP A 944 -3.20 37.51 14.40
CA TRP A 944 -4.06 36.51 15.06
C TRP A 944 -5.54 36.56 14.65
N ASN A 945 -5.88 37.13 13.50
CA ASN A 945 -7.27 37.23 13.05
C ASN A 945 -7.64 36.27 11.92
N GLY A 946 -6.72 35.40 11.49
CA GLY A 946 -6.93 34.43 10.42
C GLY A 946 -6.79 32.99 10.94
N ILE A 947 -7.48 32.05 10.30
CA ILE A 947 -7.32 30.62 10.54
C ILE A 947 -7.56 29.84 9.25
N TYR A 948 -6.81 28.75 9.08
CA TYR A 948 -7.02 27.78 8.01
C TYR A 948 -8.17 26.84 8.37
N VAL A 949 -8.98 26.49 7.37
CA VAL A 949 -10.06 25.52 7.48
C VAL A 949 -9.78 24.39 6.50
N TYR A 950 -9.50 23.22 7.03
CA TYR A 950 -9.37 22.00 6.25
C TYR A 950 -10.77 21.46 5.93
N ASP A 951 -11.16 21.57 4.66
CA ASP A 951 -12.49 21.21 4.18
C ASP A 951 -12.42 20.81 2.72
N LEU A 952 -12.73 19.55 2.42
CA LEU A 952 -12.78 19.02 1.06
C LEU A 952 -14.20 19.05 0.46
N VAL A 953 -15.21 19.43 1.25
CA VAL A 953 -16.63 19.33 0.88
C VAL A 953 -17.18 20.71 0.53
N ASN A 954 -16.93 21.73 1.35
CA ASN A 954 -17.49 23.07 1.13
C ASN A 954 -16.48 24.00 0.42
N THR A 955 -16.94 24.68 -0.62
CA THR A 955 -16.11 25.59 -1.45
C THR A 955 -16.68 27.03 -1.44
N PRO A 956 -16.56 27.80 -0.34
CA PRO A 956 -17.05 29.18 -0.30
C PRO A 956 -16.33 30.13 -1.25
N ALA A 957 -16.99 31.19 -1.72
CA ALA A 957 -16.29 32.24 -2.46
C ALA A 957 -15.52 33.18 -1.52
N ILE A 958 -14.40 33.75 -1.98
CA ILE A 958 -13.70 34.84 -1.28
C ILE A 958 -14.71 35.98 -1.01
N GLY A 959 -14.81 36.38 0.25
CA GLY A 959 -15.76 37.39 0.73
C GLY A 959 -17.03 36.81 1.37
N ASP A 960 -17.35 35.53 1.20
CA ASP A 960 -18.51 34.94 1.88
C ASP A 960 -18.33 34.95 3.40
N SER A 961 -19.40 35.26 4.13
CA SER A 961 -19.47 35.13 5.58
C SER A 961 -20.00 33.75 5.92
N VAL A 962 -19.17 32.97 6.59
CA VAL A 962 -19.45 31.58 6.95
C VAL A 962 -19.60 31.43 8.46
N GLU A 963 -20.43 30.48 8.84
CA GLU A 963 -20.62 29.98 10.20
C GLU A 963 -20.27 28.49 10.21
N ILE A 964 -19.29 28.13 11.03
CA ILE A 964 -18.67 26.79 11.04
C ILE A 964 -18.68 26.26 12.47
N ALA A 965 -19.08 25.00 12.63
CA ALA A 965 -18.78 24.18 13.80
C ALA A 965 -17.73 23.15 13.39
N ALA A 966 -16.60 23.14 14.09
CA ALA A 966 -15.43 22.36 13.73
C ALA A 966 -14.57 22.11 14.98
N THR A 967 -13.68 21.13 14.90
CA THR A 967 -12.69 20.85 15.94
C THR A 967 -11.40 21.62 15.64
N ILE A 968 -10.79 22.19 16.68
CA ILE A 968 -9.45 22.80 16.58
C ILE A 968 -8.41 21.68 16.51
N ASP A 969 -7.56 21.71 15.49
CA ASP A 969 -6.51 20.73 15.22
C ASP A 969 -5.15 21.41 14.99
N GLU A 970 -4.06 20.71 15.33
CA GLU A 970 -2.69 21.14 15.04
C GLU A 970 -2.06 20.18 14.02
N TYR A 971 -1.86 20.67 12.80
CA TYR A 971 -1.27 19.89 11.71
C TYR A 971 0.06 20.49 11.27
N TYR A 972 1.16 19.75 11.50
CA TYR A 972 2.53 20.22 11.27
C TYR A 972 2.83 21.59 11.89
N ASP A 973 2.45 21.77 13.15
CA ASP A 973 2.57 23.01 13.93
C ASP A 973 1.73 24.19 13.41
N MET A 974 0.78 23.99 12.47
CA MET A 974 -0.20 25.00 12.05
C MET A 974 -1.54 24.79 12.77
N THR A 975 -2.11 25.86 13.32
CA THR A 975 -3.45 25.82 13.94
C THR A 975 -4.53 25.89 12.87
N GLN A 976 -5.39 24.86 12.81
CA GLN A 976 -6.46 24.76 11.83
C GLN A 976 -7.82 24.38 12.44
N LEU A 977 -8.88 24.57 11.66
CA LEU A 977 -10.20 23.98 11.91
C LEU A 977 -10.37 22.75 11.00
N ALA A 978 -10.69 21.61 11.60
CA ALA A 978 -10.96 20.34 10.92
C ALA A 978 -12.29 19.72 11.40
N ASP A 979 -12.67 18.55 10.87
CA ASP A 979 -13.86 17.80 11.29
C ASP A 979 -15.15 18.64 11.36
N ILE A 980 -15.50 19.27 10.24
CA ILE A 980 -16.63 20.21 10.16
C ILE A 980 -17.95 19.46 10.38
N THR A 981 -18.61 19.76 11.50
CA THR A 981 -19.91 19.19 11.89
C THR A 981 -21.09 20.06 11.47
N SER A 982 -20.86 21.35 11.19
CA SER A 982 -21.87 22.27 10.66
C SER A 982 -21.21 23.35 9.82
N TYR A 983 -21.79 23.65 8.66
CA TYR A 983 -21.35 24.71 7.76
C TYR A 983 -22.56 25.48 7.22
N THR A 984 -22.53 26.80 7.29
CA THR A 984 -23.58 27.66 6.70
C THR A 984 -22.99 28.96 6.18
N VAL A 985 -23.33 29.32 4.94
CA VAL A 985 -23.07 30.66 4.40
C VAL A 985 -24.16 31.61 4.90
N VAL A 986 -23.81 32.49 5.85
CA VAL A 986 -24.74 33.44 6.46
C VAL A 986 -24.81 34.78 5.71
N GLY A 987 -23.87 35.03 4.79
CA GLY A 987 -23.91 36.17 3.88
C GLY A 987 -22.98 35.98 2.68
N ILE A 988 -23.43 36.38 1.49
CA ILE A 988 -22.65 36.31 0.25
C ILE A 988 -22.00 37.67 -0.06
N GLU A 989 -20.86 37.66 -0.73
CA GLU A 989 -20.15 38.88 -1.19
C GLU A 989 -19.88 39.90 -0.07
N GLY A 990 -19.52 39.41 1.12
CA GLY A 990 -19.04 40.25 2.22
C GLY A 990 -17.74 40.98 1.86
N THR A 991 -17.42 42.02 2.63
CA THR A 991 -16.17 42.77 2.46
C THR A 991 -15.04 42.05 3.17
N VAL A 992 -14.07 41.51 2.42
CA VAL A 992 -12.81 41.02 2.99
C VAL A 992 -12.07 42.18 3.66
N ALA A 993 -11.60 41.97 4.89
CA ALA A 993 -10.82 43.00 5.58
C ALA A 993 -9.57 43.40 4.80
N ALA A 994 -9.17 44.67 4.90
CA ALA A 994 -7.97 45.15 4.22
C ALA A 994 -6.73 44.35 4.69
N PRO A 995 -5.83 43.97 3.76
CA PRO A 995 -4.65 43.19 4.11
C PRO A 995 -3.74 43.96 5.07
N THR A 996 -3.13 43.25 6.01
CA THR A 996 -2.21 43.85 6.97
C THR A 996 -0.87 44.14 6.31
N VAL A 997 -0.49 45.42 6.21
CA VAL A 997 0.80 45.80 5.62
C VAL A 997 1.93 45.50 6.62
N VAL A 998 2.85 44.62 6.23
CA VAL A 998 3.96 44.14 7.06
C VAL A 998 5.24 44.06 6.22
N SER A 999 6.40 43.97 6.89
CA SER A 999 7.66 43.68 6.21
C SER A 999 7.76 42.19 5.83
N THR A 1000 8.64 41.82 4.90
CA THR A 1000 8.84 40.40 4.54
C THR A 1000 9.28 39.55 5.74
N LEU A 1001 10.13 40.10 6.63
CA LEU A 1001 10.53 39.43 7.86
C LEU A 1001 9.38 39.31 8.87
N ASP A 1002 8.58 40.38 9.05
CA ASP A 1002 7.48 40.35 10.02
C ASP A 1002 6.35 39.42 9.55
N ALA A 1003 6.10 39.33 8.25
CA ALA A 1003 5.11 38.43 7.67
C ALA A 1003 5.38 36.96 8.04
N ALA A 1004 6.65 36.55 8.05
CA ALA A 1004 7.11 35.22 8.43
C ALA A 1004 7.17 35.01 9.97
N THR A 1005 6.11 35.43 10.67
CA THR A 1005 5.97 35.21 12.12
C THR A 1005 4.61 34.63 12.45
N GLU A 1006 4.58 33.79 13.49
CA GLU A 1006 3.40 33.09 14.00
C GLU A 1006 2.13 33.96 14.07
N GLN A 1007 2.28 35.20 14.53
CA GLN A 1007 1.14 36.09 14.70
C GLN A 1007 0.41 36.44 13.39
N TYR A 1008 1.02 36.17 12.24
CA TYR A 1008 0.41 36.36 10.93
C TYR A 1008 0.05 35.05 10.25
N GLU A 1009 0.29 33.90 10.86
CA GLU A 1009 -0.19 32.61 10.36
C GLU A 1009 -1.69 32.70 10.02
N SER A 1010 -2.07 32.23 8.84
CA SER A 1010 -3.43 32.27 8.28
C SER A 1010 -4.02 33.67 8.05
N VAL A 1011 -3.28 34.75 8.33
CA VAL A 1011 -3.76 36.14 8.19
C VAL A 1011 -3.51 36.65 6.77
N LEU A 1012 -4.47 37.40 6.23
CA LEU A 1012 -4.28 38.16 4.99
C LEU A 1012 -3.33 39.35 5.21
N VAL A 1013 -2.17 39.31 4.57
CA VAL A 1013 -1.11 40.32 4.65
C VAL A 1013 -0.82 40.97 3.29
N LYS A 1014 -0.11 42.10 3.32
CA LYS A 1014 0.50 42.74 2.16
C LYS A 1014 1.97 43.03 2.47
N VAL A 1015 2.87 42.53 1.64
CA VAL A 1015 4.26 43.02 1.57
C VAL A 1015 4.38 43.96 0.38
N SER A 1016 5.15 45.05 0.54
CA SER A 1016 5.29 46.08 -0.50
C SER A 1016 6.75 46.27 -0.87
N ASN A 1017 7.02 46.54 -2.14
CA ASN A 1017 8.38 46.72 -2.66
C ASN A 1017 9.34 45.56 -2.29
N ALA A 1018 8.83 44.32 -2.33
CA ALA A 1018 9.61 43.13 -2.04
C ALA A 1018 10.30 42.63 -3.32
N GLU A 1019 11.62 42.71 -3.38
CA GLU A 1019 12.43 42.27 -4.52
C GLU A 1019 12.43 40.74 -4.63
N CYS A 1020 12.10 40.20 -5.80
CA CYS A 1020 12.31 38.79 -6.11
C CYS A 1020 13.81 38.46 -6.05
N THR A 1021 14.19 37.66 -5.06
CA THR A 1021 15.58 37.22 -4.84
C THR A 1021 15.86 35.84 -5.40
N GLU A 1022 14.82 35.01 -5.55
CA GLU A 1022 14.87 33.68 -6.15
C GLU A 1022 13.57 33.46 -6.93
N VAL A 1023 13.67 32.85 -8.12
CA VAL A 1023 12.52 32.51 -8.98
C VAL A 1023 11.91 31.17 -8.58
N GLN A 1024 10.70 30.88 -9.07
CA GLN A 1024 9.91 29.70 -8.77
C GLN A 1024 10.69 28.42 -9.07
N ASN A 1025 10.64 27.50 -8.12
CA ASN A 1025 11.10 26.13 -8.28
C ASN A 1025 9.99 25.23 -8.87
N GLY A 1026 10.24 23.92 -8.98
CA GLY A 1026 9.25 22.95 -9.49
C GLY A 1026 8.01 22.73 -8.62
N TYR A 1027 7.92 23.39 -7.46
CA TYR A 1027 6.79 23.37 -6.54
C TYR A 1027 6.07 24.73 -6.46
N GLY A 1028 6.37 25.67 -7.37
CA GLY A 1028 5.76 27.00 -7.39
C GLY A 1028 6.26 27.92 -6.28
N GLU A 1029 7.39 27.61 -5.64
CA GLU A 1029 7.94 28.39 -4.51
C GLU A 1029 9.06 29.31 -4.96
N TRP A 1030 9.00 30.58 -4.56
CA TRP A 1030 9.96 31.62 -4.89
C TRP A 1030 10.20 32.55 -3.71
N TYR A 1031 11.27 33.36 -3.73
CA TYR A 1031 11.61 34.21 -2.59
C TYR A 1031 11.58 35.70 -2.94
N VAL A 1032 11.06 36.47 -1.99
CA VAL A 1032 11.06 37.93 -2.02
C VAL A 1032 11.68 38.55 -0.77
N ASN A 1033 12.22 39.76 -0.90
CA ASN A 1033 12.84 40.48 0.20
C ASN A 1033 12.66 42.00 0.04
N ASP A 1034 12.04 42.66 1.01
CA ASP A 1034 11.90 44.13 1.05
C ASP A 1034 13.09 44.85 1.71
N GLY A 1035 14.14 44.09 2.03
CA GLY A 1035 15.32 44.52 2.79
C GLY A 1035 15.29 44.12 4.27
N SER A 1036 14.17 43.63 4.80
CA SER A 1036 14.05 43.16 6.18
C SER A 1036 14.45 41.69 6.36
N GLY A 1037 14.25 40.85 5.35
CA GLY A 1037 14.48 39.40 5.41
C GLY A 1037 13.83 38.67 4.23
N ALA A 1038 14.25 37.44 3.95
CA ALA A 1038 13.62 36.64 2.90
C ALA A 1038 12.24 36.14 3.36
N LEU A 1039 11.28 36.13 2.45
CA LEU A 1039 9.96 35.53 2.61
C LEU A 1039 9.66 34.67 1.39
N MET A 1040 9.22 33.43 1.60
CA MET A 1040 8.75 32.57 0.53
C MET A 1040 7.38 33.04 0.05
N ALA A 1041 7.20 33.17 -1.25
CA ALA A 1041 5.92 33.30 -1.92
C ALA A 1041 5.64 31.99 -2.67
N LYS A 1042 4.38 31.58 -2.73
CA LYS A 1042 4.02 30.27 -3.26
C LYS A 1042 2.80 30.33 -4.17
N ASP A 1043 2.93 29.68 -5.32
CA ASP A 1043 1.80 29.38 -6.20
C ASP A 1043 0.94 28.27 -5.57
N ASN A 1044 -0.36 28.53 -5.47
CA ASN A 1044 -1.32 27.58 -4.91
C ASN A 1044 -2.22 26.99 -6.00
N GLY A 1045 -1.87 27.12 -7.28
CA GLY A 1045 -2.59 26.48 -8.40
C GLY A 1045 -3.95 27.13 -8.72
N VAL A 1046 -4.20 28.34 -8.22
CA VAL A 1046 -5.43 29.10 -8.52
C VAL A 1046 -5.30 29.90 -9.82
N PHE A 1047 -4.11 30.40 -10.12
CA PHE A 1047 -3.78 31.08 -11.37
C PHE A 1047 -2.26 31.07 -11.57
N ASP A 1048 -1.82 31.04 -12.83
CA ASP A 1048 -0.40 31.04 -13.15
C ASP A 1048 0.21 32.43 -12.96
N PHE A 1049 1.33 32.51 -12.25
CA PHE A 1049 2.13 33.72 -12.13
C PHE A 1049 3.61 33.44 -12.41
N THR A 1050 4.26 34.32 -13.18
CA THR A 1050 5.71 34.25 -13.43
C THR A 1050 6.39 35.52 -12.94
N GLU A 1051 7.20 35.39 -11.90
CA GLU A 1051 8.08 36.43 -11.39
C GLU A 1051 9.30 36.67 -12.28
N ALA A 1052 9.89 37.86 -12.14
CA ALA A 1052 11.13 38.24 -12.78
C ALA A 1052 12.15 38.57 -11.69
N LEU A 1053 13.25 37.82 -11.68
CA LEU A 1053 14.36 38.02 -10.74
C LEU A 1053 14.82 39.49 -10.69
N GLY A 1054 14.94 40.04 -9.48
CA GLY A 1054 15.32 41.43 -9.23
C GLY A 1054 14.21 42.46 -9.44
N THR A 1055 12.99 42.02 -9.77
CA THR A 1055 11.81 42.90 -9.81
C THR A 1055 11.19 43.00 -8.43
N SER A 1056 10.83 44.22 -8.00
CA SER A 1056 10.12 44.44 -6.75
C SER A 1056 8.61 44.34 -6.95
N TYR A 1057 7.93 43.63 -6.06
CA TYR A 1057 6.50 43.37 -6.11
C TYR A 1057 5.79 43.90 -4.86
N ASP A 1058 4.54 44.32 -5.06
CA ASP A 1058 3.54 44.43 -4.01
C ASP A 1058 2.71 43.14 -4.06
N ILE A 1059 2.75 42.34 -2.99
CA ILE A 1059 2.12 41.02 -2.90
C ILE A 1059 1.11 41.01 -1.76
N ILE A 1060 -0.12 40.61 -2.07
CA ILE A 1060 -1.18 40.34 -1.10
C ILE A 1060 -1.38 38.82 -1.04
N GLY A 1061 -1.48 38.26 0.16
CA GLY A 1061 -1.70 36.84 0.31
C GLY A 1061 -1.99 36.46 1.76
N VAL A 1062 -2.51 35.25 1.95
CA VAL A 1062 -2.64 34.65 3.29
C VAL A 1062 -1.32 33.98 3.64
N MET A 1063 -0.88 34.11 4.89
CA MET A 1063 0.31 33.38 5.32
C MET A 1063 -0.04 31.93 5.63
N ALA A 1064 0.81 31.00 5.24
CA ALA A 1064 0.75 29.60 5.65
C ALA A 1064 2.09 29.19 6.27
N TYR A 1065 2.04 28.23 7.19
CA TYR A 1065 3.23 27.58 7.72
C TYR A 1065 3.19 26.11 7.32
N SER A 1066 4.26 25.62 6.71
CA SER A 1066 4.39 24.21 6.36
C SER A 1066 5.86 23.80 6.27
N TYR A 1067 6.18 22.56 6.62
CA TYR A 1067 7.53 21.99 6.54
C TYR A 1067 8.63 22.83 7.23
N GLY A 1068 8.27 23.63 8.24
CA GLY A 1068 9.21 24.46 8.98
C GLY A 1068 9.40 25.88 8.45
N GLU A 1069 8.60 26.33 7.46
CA GLU A 1069 8.76 27.62 6.80
C GLU A 1069 7.42 28.33 6.52
N PHE A 1070 7.44 29.67 6.57
CA PHE A 1070 6.28 30.52 6.25
C PHE A 1070 6.26 30.89 4.77
N SER A 1071 5.09 30.80 4.13
CA SER A 1071 4.85 31.28 2.77
C SER A 1071 3.71 32.30 2.69
N ILE A 1072 3.85 33.30 1.84
CA ILE A 1072 2.74 34.17 1.41
C ILE A 1072 2.05 33.54 0.20
N ASN A 1073 0.80 33.14 0.39
CA ASN A 1073 -0.03 32.47 -0.61
C ASN A 1073 -0.99 33.49 -1.23
N TYR A 1074 -0.70 33.91 -2.46
CA TYR A 1074 -1.50 34.87 -3.21
C TYR A 1074 -2.77 34.23 -3.78
N ARG A 1075 -3.85 35.01 -3.92
CA ARG A 1075 -5.20 34.44 -4.07
C ARG A 1075 -5.81 34.65 -5.45
N ILE A 1076 -5.48 35.77 -6.08
CA ILE A 1076 -6.00 36.19 -7.40
C ILE A 1076 -4.94 37.01 -8.14
N GLU A 1077 -5.03 37.11 -9.47
CA GLU A 1077 -4.06 37.85 -10.30
C GLU A 1077 -3.78 39.28 -9.79
N SER A 1078 -4.80 39.99 -9.28
CA SER A 1078 -4.63 41.36 -8.80
C SER A 1078 -3.88 41.49 -7.47
N ASP A 1079 -3.63 40.38 -6.77
CA ASP A 1079 -2.89 40.39 -5.51
C ASP A 1079 -1.38 40.59 -5.73
N ILE A 1080 -0.85 40.35 -6.93
CA ILE A 1080 0.56 40.55 -7.25
C ILE A 1080 0.69 41.65 -8.30
N THR A 1081 1.41 42.72 -7.96
CA THR A 1081 1.67 43.82 -8.89
C THR A 1081 3.12 44.25 -8.84
N ILE A 1082 3.69 44.61 -9.99
CA ILE A 1082 5.04 45.19 -10.03
C ILE A 1082 5.02 46.51 -9.26
N SER A 1083 5.85 46.61 -8.23
CA SER A 1083 6.01 47.81 -7.44
C SER A 1083 6.75 48.85 -8.27
N SER A 1084 6.03 49.85 -8.78
CA SER A 1084 6.60 50.95 -9.58
C SER A 1084 7.14 52.10 -8.71
N ASP A 1085 7.24 51.89 -7.40
CA ASP A 1085 7.73 52.90 -6.47
C ASP A 1085 9.24 53.08 -6.64
N ILE A 1086 9.60 54.14 -7.36
CA ILE A 1086 10.94 54.71 -7.27
C ILE A 1086 11.11 55.16 -5.83
N GLU A 1087 12.00 54.49 -5.10
CA GLU A 1087 12.55 54.95 -3.82
C GLU A 1087 13.09 56.38 -4.02
N SER A 1088 12.24 57.36 -3.75
CA SER A 1088 12.61 58.76 -3.70
C SER A 1088 12.92 59.09 -2.25
N GLU A 1089 14.19 58.90 -1.86
CA GLU A 1089 14.74 59.75 -0.83
C GLU A 1089 14.57 61.20 -1.29
N LEU A 1090 13.53 61.86 -0.79
CA LEU A 1090 13.24 63.28 -0.92
C LEU A 1090 14.44 64.10 -0.46
N VAL A 1091 15.38 64.37 -1.38
CA VAL A 1091 16.25 65.53 -1.25
C VAL A 1091 15.37 66.74 -1.52
N GLN A 1092 15.00 67.44 -0.44
CA GLN A 1092 14.32 68.73 -0.53
C GLN A 1092 15.10 69.65 -1.49
N ASN A 1093 14.37 70.36 -2.36
CA ASN A 1093 14.79 71.54 -3.14
C ASN A 1093 15.31 71.32 -4.59
N VAL A 1094 14.62 70.53 -5.41
CA VAL A 1094 14.71 70.66 -6.88
C VAL A 1094 13.51 71.45 -7.40
N SER A 1095 13.74 72.53 -8.17
CA SER A 1095 12.68 73.28 -8.85
C SER A 1095 12.99 73.48 -10.32
N VAL A 1096 12.00 73.27 -11.18
CA VAL A 1096 12.13 73.33 -12.64
C VAL A 1096 11.12 74.32 -13.21
N TYR A 1097 11.57 75.40 -13.85
CA TYR A 1097 10.69 76.45 -14.37
C TYR A 1097 11.29 77.27 -15.54
N PRO A 1098 10.49 77.73 -16.53
CA PRO A 1098 9.08 77.41 -16.73
C PRO A 1098 8.88 75.98 -17.21
N ASN A 1099 7.78 75.36 -16.80
CA ASN A 1099 7.38 74.05 -17.27
C ASN A 1099 5.85 74.02 -17.45
N PRO A 1100 5.31 73.94 -18.69
CA PRO A 1100 6.02 73.68 -19.96
C PRO A 1100 6.86 74.86 -20.46
N SER A 1101 7.91 74.58 -21.24
CA SER A 1101 8.76 75.58 -21.92
C SER A 1101 9.03 75.20 -23.37
N SER A 1102 9.23 76.19 -24.23
CA SER A 1102 9.53 76.01 -25.66
C SER A 1102 10.96 76.37 -26.06
N ASP A 1103 11.72 77.06 -25.20
CA ASP A 1103 13.07 77.59 -25.52
C ASP A 1103 14.13 77.24 -24.47
N PHE A 1104 13.87 77.51 -23.18
CA PHE A 1104 14.81 77.20 -22.09
C PHE A 1104 14.07 76.78 -20.82
N VAL A 1105 14.65 75.86 -20.05
CA VAL A 1105 14.16 75.46 -18.73
C VAL A 1105 15.25 75.73 -17.71
N ASN A 1106 14.90 76.32 -16.56
CA ASN A 1106 15.84 76.46 -15.45
C ASN A 1106 15.62 75.34 -14.45
N ILE A 1107 16.71 74.70 -14.02
CA ILE A 1107 16.71 73.65 -13.00
C ILE A 1107 17.55 74.18 -11.84
N VAL A 1108 16.91 74.37 -10.69
CA VAL A 1108 17.56 74.77 -9.43
C VAL A 1108 17.62 73.55 -8.53
N THR A 1109 18.82 73.24 -8.03
CA THR A 1109 19.09 72.11 -7.14
C THR A 1109 20.14 72.55 -6.10
N ASP A 1110 20.09 71.99 -4.90
CA ASP A 1110 21.09 72.23 -3.86
C ASP A 1110 21.93 70.96 -3.67
N GLY A 1111 23.18 70.98 -4.15
CA GLY A 1111 24.15 69.89 -3.95
C GLY A 1111 24.23 68.79 -5.02
N ALA A 1112 23.72 69.00 -6.24
CA ALA A 1112 23.94 68.07 -7.35
C ALA A 1112 25.30 68.32 -8.02
N ASP A 1113 26.05 67.25 -8.33
CA ASP A 1113 27.30 67.33 -9.12
C ASP A 1113 27.03 67.27 -10.64
N PHE A 1114 25.91 66.67 -11.04
CA PHE A 1114 25.49 66.48 -12.43
C PHE A 1114 23.97 66.45 -12.57
N ILE A 1115 23.46 67.02 -13.65
CA ILE A 1115 22.06 66.98 -14.09
C ILE A 1115 22.02 66.27 -15.44
N THR A 1116 21.31 65.14 -15.50
CA THR A 1116 21.03 64.40 -16.74
C THR A 1116 19.57 64.64 -17.13
N ILE A 1117 19.35 65.09 -18.35
CA ILE A 1117 18.03 65.30 -18.96
C ILE A 1117 17.82 64.22 -20.01
N THR A 1118 16.78 63.41 -19.85
CA THR A 1118 16.39 62.35 -20.77
C THR A 1118 15.07 62.68 -21.47
N ASN A 1119 14.86 62.13 -22.66
CA ASN A 1119 13.58 62.20 -23.36
C ASN A 1119 12.65 61.07 -22.91
N ILE A 1120 11.42 61.06 -23.45
CA ILE A 1120 10.35 60.11 -23.11
C ILE A 1120 10.69 58.64 -23.42
N VAL A 1121 11.71 58.37 -24.22
CA VAL A 1121 12.19 57.01 -24.54
C VAL A 1121 13.48 56.65 -23.78
N GLY A 1122 13.81 57.40 -22.72
CA GLY A 1122 14.96 57.10 -21.86
C GLY A 1122 16.33 57.52 -22.42
N GLN A 1123 16.38 58.12 -23.62
CA GLN A 1123 17.64 58.60 -24.18
C GLN A 1123 18.10 59.89 -23.51
N ILE A 1124 19.38 59.98 -23.19
CA ILE A 1124 19.99 61.18 -22.62
C ILE A 1124 20.04 62.28 -23.69
N VAL A 1125 19.22 63.32 -23.49
CA VAL A 1125 19.18 64.52 -24.34
C VAL A 1125 20.34 65.45 -23.98
N LYS A 1126 20.69 65.54 -22.69
CA LYS A 1126 21.77 66.41 -22.23
C LYS A 1126 22.29 66.02 -20.86
N GLU A 1127 23.59 66.18 -20.65
CA GLU A 1127 24.21 66.15 -19.32
C GLU A 1127 24.88 67.49 -19.03
N VAL A 1128 24.72 67.95 -17.80
CA VAL A 1128 25.25 69.22 -17.31
C VAL A 1128 25.90 68.96 -15.97
N SER A 1129 27.23 69.08 -15.89
CA SER A 1129 27.91 69.21 -14.60
C SER A 1129 27.54 70.57 -13.99
N VAL A 1130 27.12 70.57 -12.72
CA VAL A 1130 26.58 71.76 -12.03
C VAL A 1130 27.67 72.57 -11.36
#